data_AF-A0A242DHT2-F1
#
_entry.id   AF-A0A242DHT2-F1
#
_cell.length_a   1.000
_cell.length_b   1.000
_cell.length_c   1.000
_cell.angle_alpha   90.00
_cell.angle_beta   90.00
_cell.angle_gamma   90.00
#
_symmetry.space_group_name_H-M   'P 1'
#
loop_
_entity.id
_entity.type
_entity.pdbx_description
1 polymer ?
#
loop_
_entity_poly.entity_id
_entity_poly.type
_entity_poly.pdbx_seq_one_letter_code
_entity_poly.pdbx_strand_id
1 'polypeptide(L)'
;MKKSIALACITVLCCSSLSSYKVSAISEETPTETESSAINKEVKEEAEQKTEETNNTVSSTEDSSNVIKESEAEDSSSDTEETTTDSSDLASQSSSEENDSKKETTSTTTENTDQQETKDEKKSDATGKDEKQTKGRFDEFTPTNFVLSDWEYEYKTVIDDGSNPNPGDPTTGEKKVYILKKYKGTNKNLEIPALYETHEVWLTDENNGQNIFPMDIESVKFVSQSWGSAGVFGFNTAQYFKDRTKLKSVDFEGFNFSRVTSISQMFMNCTSLQSIDLSFAGTTYVEDMSSLFEGCTNLTDLNLEYIDTNSLKNMNRIFYGCDSLNWLDFSNVNINNVTYTDLMFYTEQKTPLLILTGDQSYTKLSKVDFDRNNRIVPGPWLDANGGQFSNGASIISYFDNILLKSRDELKLDNLRKKLETTIPTRAGSKFITWDIVGFNPQNPVSILDYTTTIFKARWDLVSPNTSVDNTKFPAQNQLSFAYIPTSFSVKGTQVLPDSGAKDYLFNKQQGFNVGVYYNGSTTTKWKVQANLDWKNNKRIPDSFIKTESQSKIMMNVNNGSDPYNPSKDLVSGPATVSGRKNVSITEVPIDIMSNNSLGSQKGVYDLNLGNCYLHLNNAGIVAPGSYEATVNWNLVVAPE
;
A
#
# COMPACT_ATOMS: atom_id res chain seq x y z
N MET A 1 -5.63 -25.33 60.69
CA MET A 1 -4.88 -24.14 60.28
C MET A 1 -5.79 -23.30 59.39
N LYS A 2 -6.24 -22.14 59.86
CA LYS A 2 -7.12 -21.25 59.07
C LYS A 2 -6.30 -20.64 57.92
N LYS A 3 -6.66 -20.93 56.66
CA LYS A 3 -6.08 -20.27 55.49
C LYS A 3 -6.53 -18.81 55.48
N SER A 4 -5.62 -17.86 55.70
CA SER A 4 -5.90 -16.43 55.52
C SER A 4 -5.45 -16.04 54.11
N ILE A 5 -6.34 -15.44 53.31
CA ILE A 5 -6.07 -15.05 51.92
C ILE A 5 -6.16 -13.53 51.80
N ALA A 6 -5.07 -12.88 51.42
CA ALA A 6 -5.08 -11.48 51.04
C ALA A 6 -5.75 -11.28 49.67
N LEU A 7 -7.08 -11.16 49.69
CA LEU A 7 -7.87 -10.60 48.58
C LEU A 7 -7.62 -9.08 48.49
N ALA A 8 -6.37 -8.68 48.24
CA ALA A 8 -6.05 -7.30 47.90
C ALA A 8 -6.34 -7.12 46.39
N CYS A 9 -7.37 -6.31 46.12
CA CYS A 9 -7.85 -5.90 44.80
C CYS A 9 -8.34 -7.05 43.89
N ILE A 10 -9.59 -7.48 44.09
CA ILE A 10 -10.39 -7.82 42.92
C ILE A 10 -10.82 -6.50 42.29
N THR A 11 -10.07 -6.04 41.31
CA THR A 11 -10.48 -4.93 40.45
C THR A 11 -11.09 -5.56 39.20
N VAL A 12 -12.42 -5.55 39.11
CA VAL A 12 -13.08 -5.89 37.85
C VAL A 12 -13.14 -4.62 36.99
N LEU A 13 -12.26 -4.50 36.00
CA LEU A 13 -12.21 -3.34 35.09
C LEU A 13 -13.18 -3.56 33.92
N CYS A 14 -14.17 -2.71 33.72
CA CYS A 14 -15.05 -2.79 32.55
C CYS A 14 -14.35 -2.27 31.30
N CYS A 15 -14.07 -3.15 30.33
CA CYS A 15 -13.61 -2.80 28.98
C CYS A 15 -14.46 -3.57 27.97
N SER A 16 -15.09 -2.88 27.02
CA SER A 16 -15.91 -3.50 25.97
C SER A 16 -15.06 -3.95 24.79
N SER A 17 -15.13 -5.22 24.41
CA SER A 17 -14.78 -5.71 23.08
C SER A 17 -16.06 -6.10 22.34
N LEU A 18 -16.26 -5.56 21.12
CA LEU A 18 -17.37 -5.91 20.23
C LEU A 18 -16.80 -6.73 19.07
N SER A 19 -17.32 -7.93 18.82
CA SER A 19 -17.11 -8.69 17.58
C SER A 19 -18.26 -8.40 16.60
N SER A 20 -17.96 -8.23 15.31
CA SER A 20 -18.99 -8.07 14.27
C SER A 20 -18.71 -9.03 13.12
N TYR A 21 -19.63 -9.97 12.90
CA TYR A 21 -19.72 -10.82 11.71
C TYR A 21 -20.54 -10.11 10.61
N LYS A 22 -20.10 -10.27 9.35
CA LYS A 22 -20.78 -9.84 8.13
C LYS A 22 -22.03 -10.68 7.85
N VAL A 23 -23.07 -10.06 7.27
CA VAL A 23 -23.95 -10.69 6.27
C VAL A 23 -24.19 -9.70 5.13
N SER A 24 -23.99 -10.19 3.91
CA SER A 24 -24.25 -9.57 2.61
C SER A 24 -25.75 -9.56 2.28
N ALA A 25 -26.26 -8.46 1.74
CA ALA A 25 -27.53 -8.45 1.02
C ALA A 25 -27.30 -7.90 -0.40
N ILE A 26 -27.54 -8.76 -1.37
CA ILE A 26 -27.68 -8.47 -2.81
C ILE A 26 -29.08 -7.88 -2.99
N SER A 27 -29.18 -6.76 -3.70
CA SER A 27 -30.44 -6.14 -4.11
C SER A 27 -30.97 -6.82 -5.37
N GLU A 28 -32.14 -7.47 -5.27
CA GLU A 28 -32.98 -7.82 -6.42
C GLU A 28 -34.02 -6.71 -6.65
N GLU A 29 -34.00 -6.10 -7.82
CA GLU A 29 -35.15 -5.42 -8.43
C GLU A 29 -35.72 -6.34 -9.52
N THR A 30 -37.04 -6.51 -9.52
CA THR A 30 -37.88 -6.96 -10.65
C THR A 30 -38.79 -5.77 -11.02
N PRO A 31 -39.40 -5.64 -12.22
CA PRO A 31 -40.05 -6.68 -13.06
C PRO A 31 -39.79 -6.50 -14.59
N THR A 32 -40.21 -7.34 -15.56
CA THR A 32 -41.56 -7.77 -16.02
C THR A 32 -41.43 -8.77 -17.19
N GLU A 33 -42.41 -9.68 -17.33
CA GLU A 33 -43.06 -10.28 -18.55
C GLU A 33 -42.19 -10.58 -19.82
N THR A 34 -42.27 -11.70 -20.55
CA THR A 34 -43.38 -12.61 -20.92
C THR A 34 -42.79 -13.80 -21.72
N GLU A 35 -43.49 -14.95 -21.67
CA GLU A 35 -43.64 -15.96 -22.75
C GLU A 35 -42.49 -16.89 -23.24
N SER A 36 -42.74 -18.19 -23.02
CA SER A 36 -42.79 -19.28 -24.04
C SER A 36 -41.64 -20.30 -24.22
N SER A 37 -42.06 -21.56 -24.09
CA SER A 37 -41.54 -22.84 -24.63
C SER A 37 -40.28 -23.44 -23.97
N ALA A 38 -40.35 -24.54 -23.20
CA ALA A 38 -40.75 -25.93 -23.47
C ALA A 38 -39.58 -26.85 -23.93
N ILE A 39 -39.45 -27.99 -23.23
CA ILE A 39 -38.94 -29.31 -23.68
C ILE A 39 -37.45 -29.67 -23.39
N ASN A 40 -37.22 -30.48 -22.33
CA ASN A 40 -36.75 -31.89 -22.32
C ASN A 40 -36.20 -32.28 -20.93
N LYS A 41 -36.92 -33.06 -20.10
CA LYS A 41 -36.92 -34.56 -19.97
C LYS A 41 -35.54 -35.20 -19.74
N GLU A 42 -35.27 -35.65 -18.50
CA GLU A 42 -35.29 -37.06 -17.99
C GLU A 42 -34.08 -37.88 -18.49
N VAL A 43 -33.24 -38.52 -17.67
CA VAL A 43 -33.39 -39.82 -16.94
C VAL A 43 -32.09 -40.00 -16.09
N LYS A 44 -32.09 -40.24 -14.76
CA LYS A 44 -32.00 -41.55 -14.01
C LYS A 44 -30.79 -42.44 -14.41
N GLU A 45 -30.02 -43.16 -13.59
CA GLU A 45 -30.20 -43.98 -12.36
C GLU A 45 -28.77 -44.38 -11.84
N GLU A 46 -28.48 -44.43 -10.52
CA GLU A 46 -28.24 -45.64 -9.66
C GLU A 46 -27.02 -46.54 -10.03
N ALA A 47 -26.23 -47.21 -9.17
CA ALA A 47 -26.14 -47.43 -7.71
C ALA A 47 -24.77 -48.10 -7.37
N GLU A 48 -24.57 -48.35 -6.07
CA GLU A 48 -23.40 -48.77 -5.28
C GLU A 48 -22.74 -50.14 -5.58
N GLN A 49 -21.48 -50.31 -5.11
CA GLN A 49 -20.98 -51.58 -4.54
C GLN A 49 -19.87 -51.37 -3.47
N LYS A 50 -20.09 -51.96 -2.28
CA LYS A 50 -19.11 -52.29 -1.20
C LYS A 50 -18.28 -53.53 -1.63
N THR A 51 -17.13 -53.93 -1.05
CA THR A 51 -16.80 -54.23 0.36
C THR A 51 -15.30 -54.59 0.53
N GLU A 52 -14.73 -54.21 1.68
CA GLU A 52 -13.76 -54.89 2.58
C GLU A 52 -12.59 -55.77 2.10
N GLU A 53 -11.41 -55.50 2.68
CA GLU A 53 -10.74 -56.48 3.57
C GLU A 53 -9.87 -55.76 4.62
N THR A 54 -10.06 -56.12 5.89
CA THR A 54 -9.34 -55.67 7.10
C THR A 54 -8.73 -56.87 7.81
N ASN A 55 -7.57 -56.69 8.45
CA ASN A 55 -7.30 -56.96 9.88
C ASN A 55 -5.80 -57.14 10.17
N ASN A 56 -5.23 -56.36 11.08
CA ASN A 56 -5.11 -56.76 12.50
C ASN A 56 -4.49 -55.67 13.39
N THR A 57 -4.79 -55.81 14.67
CA THR A 57 -4.87 -54.77 15.71
C THR A 57 -3.84 -54.92 16.84
N VAL A 58 -3.40 -53.78 17.41
CA VAL A 58 -3.33 -53.41 18.86
C VAL A 58 -2.12 -53.79 19.76
N SER A 59 -1.77 -52.78 20.60
CA SER A 59 -1.22 -52.81 21.99
C SER A 59 0.32 -52.90 22.16
N SER A 60 1.05 -51.82 22.47
CA SER A 60 1.30 -51.12 23.76
C SER A 60 2.33 -51.78 24.70
N THR A 61 3.34 -50.98 25.10
CA THR A 61 3.94 -50.73 26.44
C THR A 61 5.48 -50.70 26.49
N GLU A 62 5.98 -49.57 27.01
CA GLU A 62 7.07 -49.38 28.00
C GLU A 62 8.52 -49.89 27.77
N ASP A 63 9.40 -48.89 27.64
CA ASP A 63 10.51 -48.56 28.55
C ASP A 63 11.83 -49.35 28.55
N SER A 64 12.90 -48.57 28.78
CA SER A 64 14.20 -48.91 29.41
C SER A 64 15.49 -48.98 28.55
N SER A 65 16.27 -47.90 28.71
CA SER A 65 17.65 -47.88 29.24
C SER A 65 18.89 -48.10 28.36
N ASN A 66 19.90 -47.29 28.73
CA ASN A 66 21.35 -47.45 28.70
C ASN A 66 22.18 -46.90 27.52
N VAL A 67 23.38 -46.32 27.70
CA VAL A 67 24.09 -45.60 28.78
C VAL A 67 25.51 -45.30 28.21
N ILE A 68 26.04 -44.08 28.41
CA ILE A 68 27.49 -43.72 28.61
C ILE A 68 28.44 -43.88 27.38
N LYS A 69 29.38 -42.98 26.99
CA LYS A 69 30.33 -42.11 27.72
C LYS A 69 31.08 -41.09 26.80
N GLU A 70 31.60 -40.04 27.46
CA GLU A 70 32.85 -39.27 27.22
C GLU A 70 32.94 -38.39 25.94
N SER A 71 33.47 -37.14 25.96
CA SER A 71 34.43 -36.48 26.87
C SER A 71 34.44 -34.93 26.69
N GLU A 72 34.78 -34.25 27.80
CA GLU A 72 35.67 -33.06 28.02
C GLU A 72 35.66 -31.89 26.99
N ALA A 73 35.43 -30.61 27.33
CA ALA A 73 35.93 -29.66 28.36
C ALA A 73 36.97 -28.66 27.79
N GLU A 74 37.02 -27.48 28.45
CA GLU A 74 37.87 -26.27 28.26
C GLU A 74 37.25 -25.16 27.38
N ASP A 75 36.79 -24.00 27.86
CA ASP A 75 37.23 -23.00 28.87
C ASP A 75 38.24 -21.94 28.34
N SER A 76 38.19 -20.74 28.94
CA SER A 76 38.89 -19.46 28.70
C SER A 76 38.15 -18.46 27.78
N SER A 77 37.54 -17.38 28.30
CA SER A 77 38.11 -16.10 28.81
C SER A 77 38.84 -15.32 27.70
N SER A 78 38.71 -14.01 27.47
CA SER A 78 38.56 -12.86 28.38
C SER A 78 38.43 -11.57 27.53
N ASP A 79 37.79 -10.55 28.12
CA ASP A 79 38.15 -9.11 28.13
C ASP A 79 38.38 -8.32 26.82
N THR A 80 37.53 -7.33 26.50
CA THR A 80 37.51 -5.90 26.94
C THR A 80 38.71 -5.04 26.49
N GLU A 81 38.40 -3.98 25.73
CA GLU A 81 38.90 -2.58 25.75
C GLU A 81 38.55 -1.94 24.38
N GLU A 82 37.70 -0.91 24.30
CA GLU A 82 37.90 0.53 24.57
C GLU A 82 38.87 1.26 23.61
N THR A 83 38.43 2.44 23.15
CA THR A 83 39.15 3.64 22.62
C THR A 83 38.38 4.26 21.44
N THR A 84 37.61 5.35 21.64
CA THR A 84 37.99 6.78 21.56
C THR A 84 38.59 7.22 20.22
N THR A 85 37.97 8.20 19.55
CA THR A 85 38.58 9.50 19.23
C THR A 85 37.59 10.46 18.57
N ASP A 86 37.96 11.73 18.66
CA ASP A 86 37.19 12.96 18.70
C ASP A 86 37.54 13.86 17.49
N SER A 87 36.86 15.01 17.36
CA SER A 87 37.23 16.20 16.56
C SER A 87 36.95 16.16 15.04
N SER A 88 36.54 17.23 14.33
CA SER A 88 36.54 18.68 14.59
C SER A 88 35.65 19.45 13.60
N ASP A 89 35.27 20.66 14.03
CA ASP A 89 34.74 21.84 13.35
C ASP A 89 35.04 22.08 11.86
N LEU A 90 34.10 22.77 11.18
CA LEU A 90 34.39 23.96 10.36
C LEU A 90 33.12 24.78 10.07
N ALA A 91 33.17 26.08 10.37
CA ALA A 91 32.19 27.10 10.03
C ALA A 91 32.72 28.00 8.90
N SER A 92 31.83 28.50 8.03
CA SER A 92 31.88 29.78 7.28
C SER A 92 30.72 29.80 6.26
N GLN A 93 29.70 30.66 6.38
CA GLN A 93 29.58 32.10 6.10
C GLN A 93 29.04 32.43 4.69
N SER A 94 27.92 33.18 4.67
CA SER A 94 27.57 34.32 3.77
C SER A 94 27.28 33.98 2.29
N SER A 95 26.26 34.50 1.58
CA SER A 95 25.69 35.87 1.51
C SER A 95 24.33 35.89 0.77
N SER A 96 23.51 36.90 1.13
CA SER A 96 22.52 37.74 0.38
C SER A 96 22.34 37.55 -1.15
N GLU A 97 21.19 37.84 -1.80
CA GLU A 97 20.41 39.10 -1.83
C GLU A 97 18.96 38.92 -2.36
N GLU A 98 18.13 39.92 -2.06
CA GLU A 98 16.75 40.21 -2.48
C GLU A 98 16.60 40.66 -3.96
N ASN A 99 15.39 40.49 -4.52
CA ASN A 99 14.55 41.48 -5.23
C ASN A 99 13.46 40.72 -6.02
N ASP A 100 12.19 40.73 -5.59
CA ASP A 100 11.17 41.77 -5.78
C ASP A 100 10.82 42.04 -7.25
N SER A 101 9.64 41.60 -7.70
CA SER A 101 8.53 42.51 -8.06
C SER A 101 7.43 41.88 -8.93
N LYS A 102 6.20 42.23 -8.54
CA LYS A 102 4.88 42.02 -9.14
C LYS A 102 4.76 42.45 -10.61
N LYS A 103 3.88 41.78 -11.38
CA LYS A 103 2.65 42.43 -11.90
C LYS A 103 1.65 41.45 -12.53
N GLU A 104 0.42 41.51 -12.03
CA GLU A 104 -0.82 41.13 -12.72
C GLU A 104 -0.97 41.89 -14.05
N THR A 105 -1.72 41.37 -15.03
CA THR A 105 -3.07 41.89 -15.44
C THR A 105 -3.67 41.00 -16.55
N THR A 106 -4.90 40.53 -16.29
CA THR A 106 -6.07 40.23 -17.16
C THR A 106 -6.16 40.99 -18.49
N SER A 107 -6.95 40.69 -19.53
CA SER A 107 -7.90 39.64 -19.95
C SER A 107 -8.42 40.05 -21.36
N THR A 108 -9.05 39.10 -22.08
CA THR A 108 -10.14 39.28 -23.10
C THR A 108 -9.79 39.97 -24.44
N THR A 109 -10.34 39.62 -25.63
CA THR A 109 -11.72 39.21 -25.99
C THR A 109 -11.79 38.68 -27.45
N THR A 110 -12.72 37.73 -27.70
CA THR A 110 -13.64 37.48 -28.86
C THR A 110 -13.20 37.65 -30.34
N GLU A 111 -13.32 36.58 -31.14
CA GLU A 111 -14.41 36.19 -32.09
C GLU A 111 -14.32 36.79 -33.50
N ASN A 112 -14.25 35.94 -34.53
CA ASN A 112 -15.27 35.91 -35.58
C ASN A 112 -15.19 34.65 -36.47
N THR A 113 -16.38 34.16 -36.77
CA THR A 113 -16.87 33.12 -37.69
C THR A 113 -16.46 33.31 -39.15
N ASP A 114 -16.33 32.21 -39.91
CA ASP A 114 -17.26 31.94 -41.02
C ASP A 114 -17.21 30.51 -41.57
N GLN A 115 -18.36 30.12 -42.10
CA GLN A 115 -18.83 28.79 -42.52
C GLN A 115 -18.49 28.44 -43.98
N GLN A 116 -18.53 27.13 -44.32
CA GLN A 116 -19.38 26.48 -45.35
C GLN A 116 -18.66 25.23 -45.91
N GLU A 117 -19.21 24.02 -45.69
CA GLU A 117 -20.04 23.22 -46.63
C GLU A 117 -19.19 22.55 -47.75
N THR A 118 -19.26 21.26 -48.10
CA THR A 118 -20.36 20.28 -48.09
C THR A 118 -19.82 18.88 -48.49
N LYS A 119 -20.40 17.80 -47.91
CA LYS A 119 -21.01 16.58 -48.51
C LYS A 119 -20.42 15.95 -49.80
N ASP A 120 -20.48 14.65 -50.11
CA ASP A 120 -20.94 13.38 -49.51
C ASP A 120 -20.66 12.26 -50.56
N GLU A 121 -20.78 11.00 -50.14
CA GLU A 121 -21.24 9.80 -50.91
C GLU A 121 -20.29 8.74 -51.55
N LYS A 122 -20.27 7.58 -50.86
CA LYS A 122 -20.67 6.19 -51.25
C LYS A 122 -19.93 5.32 -52.31
N LYS A 123 -19.41 4.19 -51.79
CA LYS A 123 -19.63 2.75 -52.12
C LYS A 123 -19.75 2.26 -53.58
N SER A 124 -19.00 1.19 -53.90
CA SER A 124 -19.51 0.00 -54.62
C SER A 124 -18.62 -1.25 -54.45
N ASP A 125 -19.26 -2.42 -54.65
CA ASP A 125 -18.87 -3.79 -54.30
C ASP A 125 -18.18 -4.60 -55.43
N ALA A 126 -17.37 -5.59 -54.99
CA ALA A 126 -17.28 -7.00 -55.40
C ALA A 126 -16.58 -7.56 -56.68
N THR A 127 -15.84 -8.65 -56.42
CA THR A 127 -15.62 -9.94 -57.16
C THR A 127 -14.29 -10.24 -57.89
N GLY A 128 -13.66 -11.39 -57.54
CA GLY A 128 -13.17 -12.40 -58.52
C GLY A 128 -11.67 -12.79 -58.64
N LYS A 129 -11.22 -13.75 -57.82
CA LYS A 129 -10.26 -14.90 -58.01
C LYS A 129 -9.03 -14.92 -58.97
N ASP A 130 -7.94 -15.45 -58.38
CA ASP A 130 -6.88 -16.38 -58.84
C ASP A 130 -5.84 -15.96 -59.92
N GLU A 131 -4.56 -15.78 -59.55
CA GLU A 131 -3.46 -16.77 -59.74
C GLU A 131 -2.05 -16.23 -59.42
N LYS A 132 -1.14 -17.20 -59.22
CA LYS A 132 0.20 -17.22 -58.61
C LYS A 132 1.28 -16.25 -59.14
N GLN A 133 2.11 -15.85 -58.17
CA GLN A 133 3.57 -15.65 -58.19
C GLN A 133 4.19 -14.96 -59.41
N THR A 134 4.62 -13.71 -59.21
CA THR A 134 5.91 -13.22 -59.73
C THR A 134 6.39 -12.05 -58.87
N LYS A 135 7.67 -12.09 -58.47
CA LYS A 135 8.50 -11.01 -57.92
C LYS A 135 7.84 -10.14 -56.85
N GLY A 136 8.15 -10.44 -55.59
CA GLY A 136 8.06 -9.49 -54.49
C GLY A 136 8.80 -8.22 -54.86
N ARG A 137 8.00 -7.24 -55.24
CA ARG A 137 8.30 -5.85 -55.50
C ARG A 137 8.89 -5.32 -54.19
N PHE A 138 10.13 -4.85 -54.24
CA PHE A 138 10.63 -3.89 -53.25
C PHE A 138 9.79 -2.63 -53.45
N ASP A 139 8.57 -2.64 -52.91
CA ASP A 139 7.77 -1.45 -52.84
C ASP A 139 8.48 -0.50 -51.89
N GLU A 140 8.88 0.63 -52.48
CA GLU A 140 9.49 1.79 -51.86
C GLU A 140 8.93 2.03 -50.46
N PHE A 141 9.69 1.66 -49.43
CA PHE A 141 9.62 2.38 -48.17
C PHE A 141 10.22 3.76 -48.43
N THR A 142 9.38 4.68 -48.91
CA THR A 142 9.70 6.10 -48.85
C THR A 142 9.30 6.57 -47.45
N PRO A 143 10.25 6.93 -46.59
CA PRO A 143 9.95 7.59 -45.33
C PRO A 143 9.21 8.87 -45.70
N THR A 144 7.93 8.99 -45.33
CA THR A 144 7.07 10.05 -45.85
C THR A 144 7.49 11.45 -45.41
N ASN A 145 8.37 11.57 -44.39
CA ASN A 145 8.79 12.83 -43.80
C ASN A 145 10.29 13.13 -43.89
N PHE A 146 11.14 12.20 -44.37
CA PHE A 146 12.58 12.48 -44.46
C PHE A 146 12.92 13.26 -45.73
N VAL A 147 13.05 14.56 -45.56
CA VAL A 147 13.43 15.48 -46.63
C VAL A 147 14.91 15.79 -46.50
N LEU A 148 15.74 15.16 -47.33
CA LEU A 148 17.19 15.35 -47.24
C LEU A 148 17.61 16.82 -47.47
N SER A 149 16.84 17.61 -48.21
CA SER A 149 17.09 19.05 -48.38
C SER A 149 16.93 19.88 -47.10
N ASP A 150 16.17 19.38 -46.12
CA ASP A 150 16.04 20.01 -44.81
C ASP A 150 17.29 19.79 -43.95
N TRP A 151 18.18 18.89 -44.37
CA TRP A 151 19.45 18.63 -43.72
C TRP A 151 20.60 19.27 -44.50
N GLU A 152 21.61 19.71 -43.78
CA GLU A 152 22.97 19.82 -44.30
C GLU A 152 23.57 18.42 -44.22
N TYR A 153 24.03 17.91 -45.36
CA TYR A 153 24.53 16.54 -45.47
C TYR A 153 25.71 16.47 -46.42
N GLU A 154 26.53 15.44 -46.25
CA GLU A 154 27.64 15.12 -47.13
C GLU A 154 27.49 13.68 -47.64
N TYR A 155 27.51 13.52 -48.96
CA TYR A 155 27.57 12.19 -49.59
C TYR A 155 29.03 11.81 -49.84
N LYS A 156 29.46 10.66 -49.32
CA LYS A 156 30.86 10.25 -49.41
C LYS A 156 31.05 8.74 -49.33
N THR A 157 32.26 8.31 -49.66
CA THR A 157 32.73 6.95 -49.41
C THR A 157 33.50 6.92 -48.09
N VAL A 158 33.05 6.10 -47.14
CA VAL A 158 33.74 5.84 -45.87
C VAL A 158 34.42 4.49 -45.95
N ILE A 159 35.66 4.39 -45.48
CA ILE A 159 36.31 3.10 -45.28
C ILE A 159 35.83 2.56 -43.93
N ASP A 160 35.07 1.49 -43.97
CA ASP A 160 34.72 0.73 -42.79
C ASP A 160 35.87 -0.25 -42.51
N ASP A 161 36.77 0.13 -41.60
CA ASP A 161 37.96 -0.67 -41.25
C ASP A 161 37.70 -1.68 -40.12
N GLY A 162 36.48 -1.72 -39.59
CA GLY A 162 36.11 -2.59 -38.47
C GLY A 162 36.83 -2.25 -37.15
N SER A 163 37.51 -1.11 -37.04
CA SER A 163 38.40 -0.78 -35.91
C SER A 163 37.70 -0.26 -34.64
N ASN A 164 36.36 -0.29 -34.58
CA ASN A 164 35.58 0.07 -33.39
C ASN A 164 34.64 -1.08 -33.00
N PRO A 165 34.41 -1.30 -31.69
CA PRO A 165 34.53 -2.60 -31.05
C PRO A 165 33.41 -3.53 -31.54
N ASN A 166 33.68 -4.36 -32.54
CA ASN A 166 32.91 -5.57 -32.79
C ASN A 166 33.83 -6.60 -33.46
N PRO A 167 34.32 -7.61 -32.72
CA PRO A 167 35.03 -8.73 -33.30
C PRO A 167 34.01 -9.64 -34.01
N GLY A 168 33.47 -9.21 -35.15
CA GLY A 168 32.44 -9.96 -35.87
C GLY A 168 31.76 -9.30 -37.06
N ASP A 169 32.01 -8.02 -37.37
CA ASP A 169 31.50 -7.42 -38.63
C ASP A 169 32.32 -7.97 -39.83
N PRO A 170 31.71 -8.74 -40.76
CA PRO A 170 32.44 -9.32 -41.88
C PRO A 170 32.75 -8.31 -43.00
N THR A 171 32.37 -7.03 -42.87
CA THR A 171 32.38 -6.08 -43.99
C THR A 171 33.43 -4.99 -43.86
N THR A 172 34.71 -5.38 -43.83
CA THR A 172 35.80 -4.43 -44.10
C THR A 172 35.71 -3.95 -45.55
N GLY A 173 35.56 -2.65 -45.80
CA GLY A 173 35.49 -2.13 -47.17
C GLY A 173 34.95 -0.70 -47.30
N GLU A 174 35.01 -0.18 -48.53
CA GLU A 174 34.44 1.13 -48.88
C GLU A 174 32.90 1.07 -48.92
N LYS A 175 32.24 1.87 -48.09
CA LYS A 175 30.78 2.06 -48.07
C LYS A 175 30.44 3.48 -48.53
N LYS A 176 29.41 3.62 -49.38
CA LYS A 176 28.86 4.92 -49.79
C LYS A 176 27.72 5.30 -48.85
N VAL A 177 27.80 6.47 -48.24
CA VAL A 177 26.92 6.89 -47.16
C VAL A 177 26.54 8.37 -47.26
N TYR A 178 25.43 8.73 -46.63
CA TYR A 178 25.00 10.11 -46.40
C TYR A 178 25.26 10.47 -44.93
N ILE A 179 26.14 11.43 -44.66
CA ILE A 179 26.40 11.94 -43.31
C ILE A 179 25.56 13.18 -43.06
N LEU A 180 24.72 13.15 -42.01
CA LEU A 180 23.95 14.32 -41.60
C LEU A 180 24.81 15.23 -40.73
N LYS A 181 24.92 16.51 -41.13
CA LYS A 181 25.76 17.53 -40.49
C LYS A 181 24.96 18.48 -39.62
N LYS A 182 23.75 18.84 -40.04
CA LYS A 182 22.92 19.82 -39.33
C LYS A 182 21.48 19.80 -39.85
N TYR A 183 20.51 19.86 -38.97
CA TYR A 183 19.14 20.14 -39.37
C TYR A 183 18.94 21.64 -39.66
N LYS A 184 18.41 21.97 -40.83
CA LYS A 184 18.11 23.34 -41.30
C LYS A 184 16.62 23.60 -41.50
N GLY A 185 15.79 22.56 -41.47
CA GLY A 185 14.34 22.69 -41.62
C GLY A 185 13.66 23.26 -40.38
N THR A 186 12.33 23.29 -40.41
CA THR A 186 11.48 23.83 -39.33
C THR A 186 10.62 22.78 -38.65
N ASN A 187 10.69 21.51 -39.09
CA ASN A 187 9.90 20.44 -38.49
C ASN A 187 10.46 20.11 -37.11
N LYS A 188 9.56 19.99 -36.13
CA LYS A 188 9.90 19.62 -34.75
C LYS A 188 9.81 18.13 -34.49
N ASN A 189 9.23 17.39 -35.44
CA ASN A 189 9.10 15.94 -35.41
C ASN A 189 9.90 15.41 -36.58
N LEU A 190 11.00 14.72 -36.29
CA LEU A 190 11.95 14.26 -37.31
C LEU A 190 11.89 12.74 -37.44
N GLU A 191 11.77 12.26 -38.66
CA GLU A 191 11.96 10.86 -39.00
C GLU A 191 13.26 10.74 -39.79
N ILE A 192 14.20 9.92 -39.31
CA ILE A 192 15.50 9.67 -39.95
C ILE A 192 15.54 8.21 -40.39
N PRO A 193 15.58 7.93 -41.70
CA PRO A 193 15.60 6.58 -42.21
C PRO A 193 17.00 6.01 -42.20
N ALA A 194 17.10 4.70 -42.01
CA ALA A 194 18.36 3.98 -42.09
C ALA A 194 19.03 4.10 -43.47
N LEU A 195 18.22 4.18 -44.55
CA LEU A 195 18.68 4.38 -45.91
C LEU A 195 18.03 5.61 -46.54
N TYR A 196 18.81 6.34 -47.33
CA TYR A 196 18.32 7.31 -48.30
C TYR A 196 18.73 6.84 -49.69
N GLU A 197 17.75 6.73 -50.59
CA GLU A 197 17.88 6.02 -51.87
C GLU A 197 18.34 4.57 -51.65
N THR A 198 19.63 4.28 -51.87
CA THR A 198 20.24 2.96 -51.69
C THR A 198 21.44 2.98 -50.74
N HIS A 199 21.66 4.09 -50.04
CA HIS A 199 22.85 4.32 -49.22
C HIS A 199 22.49 4.57 -47.77
N GLU A 200 23.35 4.15 -46.86
CA GLU A 200 23.14 4.29 -45.42
C GLU A 200 23.20 5.76 -45.00
N VAL A 201 22.37 6.11 -44.02
CA VAL A 201 22.39 7.40 -43.34
C VAL A 201 23.17 7.25 -42.03
N TRP A 202 24.23 8.04 -41.88
CA TRP A 202 25.13 7.99 -40.75
C TRP A 202 25.08 9.29 -39.95
N LEU A 203 25.09 9.16 -38.62
CA LEU A 203 25.28 10.23 -37.66
C LEU A 203 26.66 10.07 -37.03
N THR A 204 27.65 10.80 -37.54
CA THR A 204 29.06 10.65 -37.16
C THR A 204 29.58 11.79 -36.29
N ASP A 205 30.72 11.56 -35.63
CA ASP A 205 31.47 12.55 -34.82
C ASP A 205 32.13 13.66 -35.65
N GLU A 206 32.30 13.46 -36.96
CA GLU A 206 32.81 14.44 -37.93
C GLU A 206 32.07 15.78 -37.93
N ASN A 207 30.94 15.86 -37.23
CA ASN A 207 30.28 17.10 -36.87
C ASN A 207 31.08 17.96 -35.88
N ASN A 208 32.32 17.57 -35.53
CA ASN A 208 33.20 18.26 -34.60
C ASN A 208 32.53 18.51 -33.24
N GLY A 209 31.72 17.55 -32.78
CA GLY A 209 30.94 17.66 -31.55
C GLY A 209 29.77 18.67 -31.61
N GLN A 210 29.42 19.19 -32.79
CA GLN A 210 28.22 20.00 -32.95
C GLN A 210 26.97 19.11 -32.94
N ASN A 211 26.02 19.48 -32.08
CA ASN A 211 24.73 18.80 -32.02
C ASN A 211 23.93 19.13 -33.29
N ILE A 212 23.52 18.08 -34.02
CA ILE A 212 22.84 18.20 -35.31
C ILE A 212 21.32 18.48 -35.20
N PHE A 213 20.73 18.26 -34.03
CA PHE A 213 19.30 18.40 -33.78
C PHE A 213 18.95 19.84 -33.37
N PRO A 214 17.81 20.40 -33.81
CA PRO A 214 17.41 21.76 -33.46
C PRO A 214 17.02 21.87 -31.98
N MET A 215 17.12 23.07 -31.39
CA MET A 215 16.84 23.30 -29.96
C MET A 215 15.37 23.03 -29.57
N ASP A 216 14.44 23.27 -30.48
CA ASP A 216 13.00 23.15 -30.29
C ASP A 216 12.41 21.82 -30.77
N ILE A 217 13.27 20.82 -30.98
CA ILE A 217 12.86 19.44 -31.33
C ILE A 217 11.87 18.90 -30.29
N GLU A 218 10.80 18.28 -30.77
CA GLU A 218 9.74 17.67 -29.94
C GLU A 218 9.76 16.14 -30.03
N SER A 219 10.09 15.56 -31.19
CA SER A 219 10.28 14.10 -31.31
C SER A 219 11.27 13.71 -32.40
N VAL A 220 11.93 12.57 -32.21
CA VAL A 220 12.82 11.95 -33.22
C VAL A 220 12.47 10.46 -33.36
N LYS A 221 12.37 9.98 -34.59
CA LYS A 221 12.16 8.56 -34.89
C LYS A 221 13.19 8.06 -35.89
N PHE A 222 13.91 7.00 -35.52
CA PHE A 222 14.81 6.30 -36.43
C PHE A 222 14.04 5.16 -37.11
N VAL A 223 14.02 5.14 -38.44
CA VAL A 223 13.22 4.18 -39.22
C VAL A 223 14.13 3.10 -39.81
N SER A 224 13.96 1.86 -39.34
CA SER A 224 14.62 0.68 -39.92
C SER A 224 13.99 0.31 -41.27
N GLN A 225 14.77 -0.29 -42.18
CA GLN A 225 14.24 -0.87 -43.41
C GLN A 225 14.02 -2.40 -43.36
N SER A 226 14.54 -3.09 -42.32
CA SER A 226 14.15 -4.46 -41.93
C SER A 226 14.87 -4.87 -40.64
N TRP A 227 14.30 -5.84 -39.91
CA TRP A 227 14.95 -6.43 -38.73
C TRP A 227 16.33 -7.00 -39.10
N GLY A 228 17.40 -6.34 -38.61
CA GLY A 228 18.77 -6.85 -38.63
C GLY A 228 19.63 -6.54 -39.87
N SER A 229 19.29 -5.58 -40.75
CA SER A 229 20.16 -5.33 -41.94
C SER A 229 20.54 -3.89 -42.30
N ALA A 230 19.88 -2.84 -41.78
CA ALA A 230 20.40 -1.46 -41.85
C ALA A 230 19.70 -0.60 -40.79
N GLY A 231 20.48 -0.01 -39.87
CA GLY A 231 20.00 1.01 -38.94
C GLY A 231 20.79 2.30 -39.13
N VAL A 232 20.27 3.42 -38.63
CA VAL A 232 21.02 4.68 -38.62
C VAL A 232 22.25 4.50 -37.73
N PHE A 233 23.44 4.60 -38.30
CA PHE A 233 24.69 4.37 -37.56
C PHE A 233 25.06 5.60 -36.73
N GLY A 234 25.24 5.42 -35.43
CA GLY A 234 25.73 6.45 -34.53
C GLY A 234 27.20 6.27 -34.15
N PHE A 235 27.97 7.34 -34.24
CA PHE A 235 29.30 7.46 -33.62
C PHE A 235 29.27 8.60 -32.61
N ASN A 236 29.79 8.37 -31.40
CA ASN A 236 29.82 9.37 -30.33
C ASN A 236 28.45 10.05 -30.13
N THR A 237 27.45 9.26 -29.77
CA THR A 237 26.07 9.73 -29.57
C THR A 237 25.87 10.47 -28.25
N ALA A 238 26.97 10.69 -27.52
CA ALA A 238 27.00 11.55 -26.36
C ALA A 238 26.42 12.94 -26.71
N GLN A 239 25.62 13.48 -25.80
CA GLN A 239 25.02 14.81 -25.90
C GLN A 239 24.06 15.07 -27.08
N TYR A 240 23.66 14.06 -27.87
CA TYR A 240 22.80 14.24 -29.06
C TYR A 240 21.49 15.00 -28.79
N PHE A 241 20.86 14.78 -27.63
CA PHE A 241 19.64 15.49 -27.24
C PHE A 241 19.85 16.39 -26.02
N LYS A 242 21.10 16.67 -25.64
CA LYS A 242 21.40 17.53 -24.50
C LYS A 242 20.73 18.90 -24.65
N ASP A 243 20.14 19.36 -23.54
CA ASP A 243 19.42 20.63 -23.39
C ASP A 243 18.22 20.80 -24.33
N ARG A 244 17.70 19.72 -24.93
CA ARG A 244 16.47 19.74 -25.74
C ARG A 244 15.24 19.72 -24.86
N THR A 245 15.02 20.84 -24.16
CA THR A 245 13.94 21.02 -23.18
C THR A 245 12.52 20.83 -23.72
N LYS A 246 12.33 20.79 -25.05
CA LYS A 246 11.04 20.52 -25.72
C LYS A 246 10.86 19.08 -26.18
N LEU A 247 11.91 18.26 -26.13
CA LEU A 247 11.88 16.87 -26.58
C LEU A 247 10.97 16.05 -25.66
N LYS A 248 10.00 15.37 -26.25
CA LYS A 248 9.00 14.55 -25.56
C LYS A 248 9.23 13.05 -25.76
N SER A 249 9.81 12.65 -26.90
CA SER A 249 10.06 11.25 -27.21
C SER A 249 11.18 11.06 -28.23
N VAL A 250 11.88 9.91 -28.12
CA VAL A 250 12.78 9.40 -29.16
C VAL A 250 12.47 7.92 -29.37
N ASP A 251 12.27 7.53 -30.62
CA ASP A 251 12.09 6.15 -31.05
C ASP A 251 13.38 5.62 -31.70
N PHE A 252 14.02 4.68 -31.02
CA PHE A 252 15.30 4.07 -31.40
C PHE A 252 15.17 2.75 -32.17
N GLU A 253 13.97 2.29 -32.55
CA GLU A 253 13.79 0.99 -33.22
C GLU A 253 14.67 0.85 -34.48
N GLY A 254 14.87 1.94 -35.23
CA GLY A 254 15.75 1.99 -36.41
C GLY A 254 17.18 2.45 -36.17
N PHE A 255 17.63 2.61 -34.93
CA PHE A 255 18.96 3.10 -34.61
C PHE A 255 19.95 1.96 -34.36
N ASN A 256 21.14 2.04 -34.94
CA ASN A 256 22.17 1.03 -34.77
C ASN A 256 23.21 1.44 -33.71
N PHE A 257 23.16 0.79 -32.54
CA PHE A 257 24.08 1.02 -31.42
C PHE A 257 25.40 0.24 -31.51
N SER A 258 25.60 -0.62 -32.51
CA SER A 258 26.77 -1.53 -32.59
C SER A 258 28.15 -0.84 -32.61
N ARG A 259 28.20 0.48 -32.82
CA ARG A 259 29.42 1.29 -32.84
C ARG A 259 29.46 2.38 -31.76
N VAL A 260 28.47 2.38 -30.87
CA VAL A 260 28.33 3.38 -29.83
C VAL A 260 29.07 2.92 -28.58
N THR A 261 30.10 3.67 -28.19
CA THR A 261 30.87 3.42 -26.96
C THR A 261 30.46 4.35 -25.81
N SER A 262 29.81 5.47 -26.10
CA SER A 262 29.29 6.41 -25.09
C SER A 262 27.95 6.97 -25.53
N ILE A 263 26.98 6.92 -24.61
CA ILE A 263 25.70 7.67 -24.69
C ILE A 263 25.63 8.74 -23.60
N SER A 264 26.78 9.12 -23.02
CA SER A 264 26.85 10.06 -21.91
C SER A 264 26.12 11.38 -22.23
N GLN A 265 25.38 11.91 -21.25
CA GLN A 265 24.64 13.16 -21.35
C GLN A 265 23.64 13.25 -22.51
N MET A 266 23.30 12.14 -23.19
CA MET A 266 22.48 12.18 -24.40
C MET A 266 21.15 12.89 -24.18
N PHE A 267 20.48 12.72 -23.03
CA PHE A 267 19.23 13.38 -22.68
C PHE A 267 19.36 14.39 -21.55
N MET A 268 20.58 14.83 -21.22
CA MET A 268 20.79 15.78 -20.12
C MET A 268 19.91 17.04 -20.34
N ASN A 269 19.16 17.45 -19.30
CA ASN A 269 18.22 18.58 -19.28
C ASN A 269 17.07 18.50 -20.31
N CYS A 270 16.68 17.31 -20.76
CA CYS A 270 15.45 17.11 -21.52
C CYS A 270 14.21 17.19 -20.61
N THR A 271 13.92 18.38 -20.08
CA THR A 271 12.88 18.59 -19.05
C THR A 271 11.45 18.25 -19.50
N SER A 272 11.17 18.10 -20.80
CA SER A 272 9.85 17.66 -21.30
C SER A 272 9.76 16.15 -21.59
N LEU A 273 10.87 15.40 -21.46
CA LEU A 273 10.90 13.97 -21.72
C LEU A 273 10.19 13.25 -20.58
N GLN A 274 9.07 12.60 -20.90
CA GLN A 274 8.25 11.86 -19.92
C GLN A 274 8.56 10.37 -19.93
N SER A 275 8.81 9.82 -21.11
CA SER A 275 9.11 8.41 -21.29
C SER A 275 10.21 8.19 -22.31
N ILE A 276 10.97 7.11 -22.13
CA ILE A 276 11.98 6.67 -23.09
C ILE A 276 12.12 5.15 -23.06
N ASP A 277 12.17 4.56 -24.25
CA ASP A 277 12.37 3.13 -24.43
C ASP A 277 13.76 2.87 -25.01
N LEU A 278 14.62 2.22 -24.23
CA LEU A 278 15.95 1.79 -24.65
C LEU A 278 16.05 0.27 -24.82
N SER A 279 14.94 -0.46 -24.84
CA SER A 279 14.93 -1.92 -25.03
C SER A 279 15.46 -2.36 -26.41
N PHE A 280 15.38 -1.49 -27.41
CA PHE A 280 15.99 -1.74 -28.73
C PHE A 280 17.48 -1.36 -28.79
N ALA A 281 18.04 -0.78 -27.73
CA ALA A 281 19.41 -0.31 -27.73
C ALA A 281 20.41 -1.47 -27.55
N GLY A 282 21.11 -1.83 -28.63
CA GLY A 282 22.24 -2.76 -28.60
C GLY A 282 23.47 -2.17 -27.88
N THR A 283 23.45 -2.17 -26.56
CA THR A 283 24.40 -1.46 -25.69
C THR A 283 25.66 -2.25 -25.34
N THR A 284 25.92 -3.37 -26.02
CA THR A 284 27.05 -4.30 -25.76
C THR A 284 28.41 -3.62 -25.66
N TYR A 285 28.62 -2.53 -26.38
CA TYR A 285 29.88 -1.80 -26.44
C TYR A 285 29.88 -0.47 -25.70
N VAL A 286 28.77 -0.10 -25.08
CA VAL A 286 28.65 1.16 -24.35
C VAL A 286 29.42 1.04 -23.03
N GLU A 287 30.44 1.87 -22.88
CA GLU A 287 31.29 1.96 -21.68
C GLU A 287 30.87 3.11 -20.75
N ASP A 288 30.18 4.13 -21.29
CA ASP A 288 29.81 5.34 -20.54
C ASP A 288 28.35 5.77 -20.77
N MET A 289 27.57 5.75 -19.68
CA MET A 289 26.19 6.25 -19.56
C MET A 289 26.10 7.38 -18.53
N SER A 290 27.20 8.04 -18.20
CA SER A 290 27.20 9.12 -17.20
C SER A 290 26.25 10.25 -17.60
N SER A 291 25.49 10.71 -16.61
CA SER A 291 24.54 11.82 -16.73
C SER A 291 23.52 11.65 -17.86
N LEU A 292 23.21 10.41 -18.28
CA LEU A 292 22.35 10.13 -19.44
C LEU A 292 21.01 10.87 -19.37
N PHE A 293 20.35 10.86 -18.22
CA PHE A 293 19.07 11.52 -17.97
C PHE A 293 19.18 12.64 -16.93
N GLU A 294 20.38 13.18 -16.70
CA GLU A 294 20.57 14.22 -15.70
C GLU A 294 19.67 15.43 -15.98
N GLY A 295 18.87 15.87 -15.02
CA GLY A 295 17.97 17.01 -15.16
C GLY A 295 16.69 16.73 -15.98
N CYS A 296 16.39 15.47 -16.32
CA CYS A 296 15.10 15.09 -16.90
C CYS A 296 13.99 15.09 -15.83
N THR A 297 13.57 16.28 -15.39
CA THR A 297 12.68 16.47 -14.24
C THR A 297 11.29 15.85 -14.39
N ASN A 298 10.82 15.62 -15.62
CA ASN A 298 9.51 15.03 -15.92
C ASN A 298 9.56 13.54 -16.32
N LEU A 299 10.74 12.90 -16.29
CA LEU A 299 10.88 11.49 -16.67
C LEU A 299 10.20 10.59 -15.63
N THR A 300 9.16 9.87 -16.04
CA THR A 300 8.39 8.95 -15.20
C THR A 300 8.56 7.50 -15.62
N ASP A 301 8.71 7.24 -16.93
CA ASP A 301 8.67 5.90 -17.50
C ASP A 301 9.93 5.58 -18.30
N LEU A 302 10.63 4.53 -17.91
CA LEU A 302 11.89 4.12 -18.53
C LEU A 302 11.90 2.61 -18.75
N ASN A 303 12.14 2.18 -19.99
CA ASN A 303 12.31 0.76 -20.33
C ASN A 303 13.79 0.43 -20.60
N LEU A 304 14.35 -0.50 -19.80
CA LEU A 304 15.73 -0.97 -19.86
C LEU A 304 15.86 -2.49 -20.08
N GLU A 305 14.79 -3.17 -20.52
CA GLU A 305 14.68 -4.64 -20.45
C GLU A 305 15.85 -5.42 -21.08
N TYR A 306 16.46 -4.88 -22.15
CA TYR A 306 17.52 -5.54 -22.92
C TYR A 306 18.85 -4.76 -22.97
N ILE A 307 19.10 -3.91 -21.98
CA ILE A 307 20.38 -3.19 -21.88
C ILE A 307 21.50 -4.16 -21.49
N ASP A 308 22.52 -4.28 -22.34
CA ASP A 308 23.76 -4.98 -22.03
C ASP A 308 24.70 -4.05 -21.26
N THR A 309 25.10 -4.49 -20.08
CA THR A 309 25.94 -3.74 -19.13
C THR A 309 27.34 -4.33 -18.97
N ASN A 310 27.71 -5.33 -19.77
CA ASN A 310 28.98 -6.04 -19.63
C ASN A 310 30.21 -5.13 -19.84
N SER A 311 30.14 -4.22 -20.82
CA SER A 311 31.20 -3.25 -21.11
C SER A 311 31.10 -1.97 -20.27
N LEU A 312 29.95 -1.72 -19.64
CA LEU A 312 29.64 -0.48 -18.95
C LEU A 312 30.56 -0.22 -17.75
N LYS A 313 31.22 0.94 -17.73
CA LYS A 313 32.15 1.38 -16.67
C LYS A 313 31.63 2.56 -15.86
N ASN A 314 30.85 3.45 -16.47
CA ASN A 314 30.44 4.70 -15.85
C ASN A 314 28.92 4.92 -15.92
N MET A 315 28.29 5.07 -14.76
CA MET A 315 26.88 5.46 -14.58
C MET A 315 26.74 6.65 -13.62
N ASN A 316 27.80 7.43 -13.42
CA ASN A 316 27.73 8.62 -12.56
C ASN A 316 26.56 9.51 -12.96
N ARG A 317 25.77 9.97 -11.97
CA ARG A 317 24.69 10.94 -12.17
C ARG A 317 23.60 10.55 -13.19
N ILE A 318 23.47 9.26 -13.54
CA ILE A 318 22.58 8.82 -14.63
C ILE A 318 21.12 9.30 -14.47
N PHE A 319 20.60 9.37 -13.23
CA PHE A 319 19.27 9.91 -12.87
C PHE A 319 19.35 11.13 -11.93
N TYR A 320 20.47 11.87 -11.95
CA TYR A 320 20.64 13.07 -11.14
C TYR A 320 19.58 14.12 -11.52
N GLY A 321 18.80 14.62 -10.56
CA GLY A 321 17.75 15.61 -10.84
C GLY A 321 16.51 15.07 -11.57
N CYS A 322 16.33 13.74 -11.67
CA CYS A 322 15.09 13.14 -12.18
C CYS A 322 14.01 13.13 -11.07
N ASP A 323 13.42 14.30 -10.79
CA ASP A 323 12.51 14.50 -9.66
C ASP A 323 11.19 13.70 -9.77
N SER A 324 10.71 13.43 -10.98
CA SER A 324 9.47 12.67 -11.21
C SER A 324 9.67 11.16 -11.34
N LEU A 325 10.91 10.67 -11.32
CA LEU A 325 11.23 9.26 -11.48
C LEU A 325 10.97 8.53 -10.15
N ASN A 326 9.75 8.00 -10.02
CA ASN A 326 9.27 7.38 -8.77
C ASN A 326 9.30 5.85 -8.80
N TRP A 327 9.45 5.26 -9.99
CA TRP A 327 9.51 3.82 -10.20
C TRP A 327 10.58 3.51 -11.24
N LEU A 328 11.37 2.46 -10.98
CA LEU A 328 12.41 2.01 -11.89
C LEU A 328 12.51 0.49 -11.89
N ASP A 329 12.39 -0.07 -13.07
CA ASP A 329 12.62 -1.49 -13.29
C ASP A 329 14.08 -1.74 -13.67
N PHE A 330 14.85 -2.23 -12.70
CA PHE A 330 16.27 -2.54 -12.82
C PHE A 330 16.51 -4.05 -12.71
N SER A 331 15.48 -4.89 -12.92
CA SER A 331 15.60 -6.33 -12.71
C SER A 331 16.61 -7.00 -13.63
N ASN A 332 16.77 -6.47 -14.84
CA ASN A 332 17.61 -7.04 -15.89
C ASN A 332 18.96 -6.32 -16.04
N VAL A 333 19.19 -5.25 -15.29
CA VAL A 333 20.42 -4.45 -15.37
C VAL A 333 21.45 -5.04 -14.40
N ASN A 334 22.69 -5.27 -14.83
CA ASN A 334 23.78 -5.77 -13.99
C ASN A 334 24.88 -4.71 -13.82
N ILE A 335 24.90 -4.02 -12.68
CA ILE A 335 25.87 -2.95 -12.43
C ILE A 335 27.14 -3.39 -11.70
N ASN A 336 27.39 -4.70 -11.55
CA ASN A 336 28.56 -5.20 -10.81
C ASN A 336 29.90 -4.83 -11.49
N ASN A 337 29.92 -4.78 -12.82
CA ASN A 337 31.11 -4.40 -13.59
C ASN A 337 31.31 -2.89 -13.74
N VAL A 338 30.30 -2.10 -13.36
CA VAL A 338 30.35 -0.64 -13.40
C VAL A 338 31.33 -0.18 -12.32
N THR A 339 32.22 0.75 -12.64
CA THR A 339 33.20 1.29 -11.69
C THR A 339 32.61 2.50 -10.96
N TYR A 340 32.02 3.44 -11.71
CA TYR A 340 31.57 4.73 -11.21
C TYR A 340 30.04 4.81 -11.14
N THR A 341 29.50 5.02 -9.94
CA THR A 341 28.05 5.06 -9.64
C THR A 341 27.70 6.22 -8.70
N ASP A 342 28.51 7.27 -8.69
CA ASP A 342 28.37 8.41 -7.80
C ASP A 342 27.13 9.24 -8.16
N LEU A 343 26.36 9.63 -7.13
CA LEU A 343 25.17 10.48 -7.25
C LEU A 343 24.13 9.99 -8.27
N MET A 344 24.07 8.68 -8.53
CA MET A 344 23.17 8.07 -9.54
C MET A 344 21.73 8.52 -9.39
N PHE A 345 21.24 8.63 -8.15
CA PHE A 345 19.85 8.90 -7.83
C PHE A 345 19.65 10.19 -7.05
N TYR A 346 20.60 11.12 -7.08
CA TYR A 346 20.50 12.36 -6.29
C TYR A 346 19.41 13.29 -6.85
N THR A 347 18.61 13.92 -5.98
CA THR A 347 17.79 15.10 -6.31
C THR A 347 17.98 16.22 -5.30
N GLU A 348 17.58 17.43 -5.70
CA GLU A 348 17.65 18.60 -4.81
C GLU A 348 16.61 18.54 -3.69
N GLN A 349 15.46 17.91 -3.94
CA GLN A 349 14.37 17.77 -2.98
C GLN A 349 14.08 16.30 -2.70
N LYS A 350 13.47 16.02 -1.54
CA LYS A 350 13.04 14.66 -1.18
C LYS A 350 11.95 14.17 -2.13
N THR A 351 12.26 13.18 -2.95
CA THR A 351 11.33 12.57 -3.91
C THR A 351 11.22 11.06 -3.69
N PRO A 352 10.02 10.47 -3.90
CA PRO A 352 9.85 9.04 -3.77
C PRO A 352 10.61 8.28 -4.86
N LEU A 353 11.14 7.09 -4.55
CA LEU A 353 11.65 6.15 -5.56
C LEU A 353 11.48 4.72 -5.08
N LEU A 354 11.06 3.86 -5.99
CA LEU A 354 11.07 2.41 -5.80
C LEU A 354 11.81 1.77 -6.97
N ILE A 355 12.73 0.86 -6.66
CA ILE A 355 13.58 0.19 -7.65
C ILE A 355 13.37 -1.31 -7.51
N LEU A 356 12.88 -1.96 -8.56
CA LEU A 356 12.97 -3.41 -8.66
C LEU A 356 14.39 -3.78 -9.10
N THR A 357 15.11 -4.50 -8.25
CA THR A 357 16.47 -4.94 -8.55
C THR A 357 16.49 -6.46 -8.74
N GLY A 358 17.25 -6.91 -9.73
CA GLY A 358 17.65 -8.32 -9.82
C GLY A 358 18.73 -8.63 -8.80
N ASP A 359 18.94 -9.91 -8.52
CA ASP A 359 19.99 -10.38 -7.59
C ASP A 359 21.38 -9.84 -7.96
N GLN A 360 21.64 -9.66 -9.25
CA GLN A 360 22.92 -9.19 -9.77
C GLN A 360 23.25 -7.77 -9.26
N SER A 361 22.32 -6.83 -9.31
CA SER A 361 22.59 -5.43 -8.94
C SER A 361 22.37 -5.11 -7.47
N TYR A 362 21.68 -5.99 -6.72
CA TYR A 362 21.31 -5.76 -5.33
C TYR A 362 22.52 -5.44 -4.44
N THR A 363 23.62 -6.17 -4.57
CA THR A 363 24.82 -6.00 -3.72
C THR A 363 25.44 -4.61 -3.84
N LYS A 364 25.36 -3.99 -5.01
CA LYS A 364 25.90 -2.65 -5.24
C LYS A 364 24.89 -1.56 -4.88
N LEU A 365 23.62 -1.72 -5.28
CA LEU A 365 22.56 -0.77 -4.97
C LEU A 365 22.25 -0.69 -3.47
N SER A 366 22.38 -1.79 -2.72
CA SER A 366 22.19 -1.80 -1.26
C SER A 366 23.23 -0.99 -0.49
N LYS A 367 24.33 -0.57 -1.13
CA LYS A 367 25.35 0.33 -0.55
C LYS A 367 25.08 1.81 -0.85
N VAL A 368 24.08 2.11 -1.67
CA VAL A 368 23.71 3.50 -2.00
C VAL A 368 23.01 4.12 -0.78
N ASP A 369 23.51 5.27 -0.35
CA ASP A 369 22.87 6.09 0.67
C ASP A 369 21.73 6.91 0.03
N PHE A 370 20.55 6.31 -0.05
CA PHE A 370 19.37 6.93 -0.65
C PHE A 370 18.91 8.19 0.11
N ASP A 371 19.12 8.24 1.43
CA ASP A 371 18.79 9.42 2.23
C ASP A 371 19.64 10.63 1.82
N ARG A 372 20.96 10.44 1.63
CA ARG A 372 21.84 11.50 1.08
C ARG A 372 21.50 11.88 -0.37
N ASN A 373 20.87 10.98 -1.10
CA ASN A 373 20.40 11.22 -2.46
C ASN A 373 19.01 11.89 -2.49
N ASN A 374 18.44 12.23 -1.32
CA ASN A 374 17.08 12.74 -1.17
C ASN A 374 16.02 11.82 -1.80
N ARG A 375 16.24 10.51 -1.77
CA ARG A 375 15.24 9.52 -2.17
C ARG A 375 14.58 8.92 -0.94
N ILE A 376 13.26 8.91 -0.95
CA ILE A 376 12.44 8.36 0.13
C ILE A 376 11.59 7.20 -0.37
N VAL A 377 11.19 6.32 0.55
CA VAL A 377 10.31 5.20 0.24
C VAL A 377 8.91 5.73 -0.11
N PRO A 378 8.31 5.35 -1.26
CA PRO A 378 6.95 5.74 -1.62
C PRO A 378 5.91 5.03 -0.76
N GLY A 379 4.64 5.40 -0.95
CA GLY A 379 3.51 4.67 -0.42
C GLY A 379 3.22 3.36 -1.19
N PRO A 380 2.08 2.71 -0.94
CA PRO A 380 1.00 3.23 -0.11
C PRO A 380 1.40 3.38 1.35
N TRP A 381 0.87 4.40 2.00
CA TRP A 381 1.09 4.64 3.43
C TRP A 381 -0.10 4.16 4.25
N LEU A 382 0.17 3.61 5.42
CA LEU A 382 -0.82 3.26 6.42
C LEU A 382 -0.75 4.32 7.52
N ASP A 383 -1.78 5.15 7.64
CA ASP A 383 -1.92 6.18 8.67
C ASP A 383 -2.78 5.64 9.81
N ALA A 384 -2.20 5.53 11.01
CA ALA A 384 -2.90 5.06 12.20
C ALA A 384 -3.96 6.04 12.72
N ASN A 385 -4.06 7.25 12.16
CA ASN A 385 -5.12 8.23 12.42
C ASN A 385 -5.33 8.51 13.92
N GLY A 386 -4.29 9.03 14.57
CA GLY A 386 -4.28 9.26 16.02
C GLY A 386 -4.03 8.01 16.86
N GLY A 387 -3.73 6.87 16.23
CA GLY A 387 -3.16 5.69 16.85
C GLY A 387 -1.66 5.53 16.60
N GLN A 388 -1.15 4.34 16.89
CA GLN A 388 0.24 3.94 16.67
C GLN A 388 0.34 2.45 16.28
N PHE A 389 1.32 2.12 15.45
CA PHE A 389 1.71 0.74 15.15
C PHE A 389 2.57 0.14 16.27
N SER A 390 2.91 -1.15 16.18
CA SER A 390 3.69 -1.87 17.19
C SER A 390 5.07 -1.26 17.46
N ASN A 391 5.65 -0.56 16.49
CA ASN A 391 6.91 0.18 16.61
C ASN A 391 6.72 1.61 17.15
N GLY A 392 5.50 2.02 17.52
CA GLY A 392 5.17 3.36 18.02
C GLY A 392 4.94 4.41 16.93
N ALA A 393 5.13 4.09 15.64
CA ALA A 393 4.92 5.05 14.55
C ALA A 393 3.42 5.35 14.35
N SER A 394 3.09 6.58 13.96
CA SER A 394 1.72 6.94 13.57
C SER A 394 1.44 6.75 12.08
N ILE A 395 2.47 6.70 11.23
CA ILE A 395 2.37 6.41 9.80
C ILE A 395 3.51 5.46 9.44
N ILE A 396 3.22 4.45 8.63
CA ILE A 396 4.24 3.55 8.04
C ILE A 396 4.01 3.43 6.53
N SER A 397 5.04 3.08 5.76
CA SER A 397 4.87 2.68 4.37
C SER A 397 4.60 1.18 4.26
N TYR A 398 3.94 0.76 3.18
CA TYR A 398 3.88 -0.64 2.78
C TYR A 398 5.29 -1.18 2.47
N PHE A 399 6.10 -0.39 1.76
CA PHE A 399 7.47 -0.73 1.43
C PHE A 399 8.38 -0.42 2.61
N ASP A 400 9.21 -1.38 2.99
CA ASP A 400 10.18 -1.18 4.07
C ASP A 400 11.47 -0.49 3.56
N ASN A 401 11.73 -0.58 2.24
CA ASN A 401 12.93 -0.05 1.58
C ASN A 401 12.62 0.41 0.15
N ILE A 402 13.53 1.20 -0.43
CA ILE A 402 13.48 1.63 -1.84
C ILE A 402 13.73 0.46 -2.80
N LEU A 403 14.50 -0.54 -2.38
CA LEU A 403 14.86 -1.69 -3.22
C LEU A 403 13.87 -2.84 -3.02
N LEU A 404 13.26 -3.31 -4.11
CA LEU A 404 12.49 -4.54 -4.18
C LEU A 404 13.32 -5.68 -4.75
N LYS A 405 13.14 -6.89 -4.22
CA LYS A 405 13.87 -8.08 -4.67
C LYS A 405 13.08 -8.86 -5.71
N SER A 406 11.75 -8.75 -5.71
CA SER A 406 10.90 -9.49 -6.64
C SER A 406 9.64 -8.72 -7.03
N ARG A 407 9.17 -8.94 -8.26
CA ARG A 407 7.84 -8.49 -8.71
C ARG A 407 6.71 -9.08 -7.86
N ASP A 408 6.95 -10.20 -7.18
CA ASP A 408 5.97 -10.77 -6.26
C ASP A 408 5.56 -9.78 -5.17
N GLU A 409 6.49 -8.92 -4.70
CA GLU A 409 6.22 -7.91 -3.66
C GLU A 409 5.21 -6.83 -4.12
N LEU A 410 4.96 -6.71 -5.43
CA LEU A 410 4.04 -5.76 -6.04
C LEU A 410 2.64 -6.31 -6.29
N LYS A 411 2.39 -7.59 -5.98
CA LYS A 411 1.07 -8.21 -6.14
C LYS A 411 0.07 -7.63 -5.15
N LEU A 412 -1.13 -7.30 -5.63
CA LEU A 412 -2.21 -6.73 -4.81
C LEU A 412 -2.60 -7.61 -3.60
N ASP A 413 -2.49 -8.93 -3.72
CA ASP A 413 -2.73 -9.86 -2.61
C ASP A 413 -1.80 -9.61 -1.41
N ASN A 414 -0.56 -9.17 -1.66
CA ASN A 414 0.38 -8.84 -0.59
C ASN A 414 -0.01 -7.55 0.12
N LEU A 415 -0.48 -6.52 -0.61
CA LEU A 415 -1.03 -5.31 0.00
C LEU A 415 -2.25 -5.64 0.85
N ARG A 416 -3.18 -6.44 0.33
CA ARG A 416 -4.35 -6.90 1.08
C ARG A 416 -3.95 -7.60 2.38
N LYS A 417 -3.02 -8.56 2.28
CA LYS A 417 -2.49 -9.28 3.44
C LYS A 417 -1.82 -8.33 4.44
N LYS A 418 -1.04 -7.34 3.99
CA LYS A 418 -0.43 -6.33 4.87
C LYS A 418 -1.49 -5.51 5.59
N LEU A 419 -2.53 -5.03 4.90
CA LEU A 419 -3.64 -4.27 5.49
C LEU A 419 -4.44 -5.08 6.51
N GLU A 420 -4.62 -6.38 6.27
CA GLU A 420 -5.33 -7.29 7.19
C GLU A 420 -4.51 -7.65 8.45
N THR A 421 -3.18 -7.62 8.35
CA THR A 421 -2.27 -8.04 9.43
C THR A 421 -1.65 -6.88 10.21
N THR A 422 -1.54 -5.69 9.59
CA THR A 422 -0.83 -4.54 10.17
C THR A 422 -1.83 -3.59 10.83
N ILE A 423 -2.45 -4.03 11.93
CA ILE A 423 -3.52 -3.28 12.59
C ILE A 423 -2.93 -2.32 13.64
N PRO A 424 -3.13 -0.99 13.54
CA PRO A 424 -2.66 -0.05 14.55
C PRO A 424 -3.48 -0.17 15.84
N THR A 425 -3.00 0.46 16.91
CA THR A 425 -3.70 0.59 18.18
C THR A 425 -3.97 2.06 18.48
N ARG A 426 -5.12 2.36 19.08
CA ARG A 426 -5.45 3.70 19.56
C ARG A 426 -6.15 3.58 20.90
N ALA A 427 -5.63 4.25 21.92
CA ALA A 427 -6.19 4.20 23.27
C ALA A 427 -7.67 4.61 23.23
N GLY A 428 -8.52 3.79 23.84
CA GLY A 428 -9.96 4.03 23.86
C GLY A 428 -10.62 3.99 22.48
N SER A 429 -10.12 3.19 21.54
CA SER A 429 -10.72 3.01 20.21
C SER A 429 -10.50 1.60 19.67
N LYS A 430 -11.43 1.13 18.84
CA LYS A 430 -11.36 -0.14 18.10
C LYS A 430 -11.14 0.16 16.63
N PHE A 431 -10.15 -0.51 16.03
CA PHE A 431 -9.92 -0.45 14.60
C PHE A 431 -11.08 -1.13 13.85
N ILE A 432 -11.60 -0.46 12.81
CA ILE A 432 -12.71 -0.97 11.99
C ILE A 432 -12.22 -1.42 10.62
N THR A 433 -11.58 -0.53 9.89
CA THR A 433 -11.07 -0.76 8.53
C THR A 433 -10.10 0.35 8.15
N TRP A 434 -9.56 0.27 6.94
CA TRP A 434 -8.87 1.35 6.26
C TRP A 434 -9.84 2.12 5.36
N ASP A 435 -9.86 3.44 5.51
CA ASP A 435 -10.44 4.36 4.53
C ASP A 435 -9.34 4.78 3.55
N ILE A 436 -9.69 4.96 2.28
CA ILE A 436 -8.76 5.46 1.27
C ILE A 436 -8.81 6.99 1.27
N VAL A 437 -7.65 7.62 1.44
CA VAL A 437 -7.46 9.07 1.34
C VAL A 437 -6.51 9.35 0.18
N GLY A 438 -6.89 10.28 -0.69
CA GLY A 438 -6.15 10.61 -1.91
C GLY A 438 -6.68 9.87 -3.13
N PHE A 439 -5.77 9.51 -4.05
CA PHE A 439 -6.12 8.81 -5.28
C PHE A 439 -6.58 7.37 -4.99
N ASN A 440 -7.74 7.00 -5.53
CA ASN A 440 -8.28 5.64 -5.48
C ASN A 440 -8.36 5.07 -6.91
N PRO A 441 -7.42 4.21 -7.33
CA PRO A 441 -7.41 3.64 -8.67
C PRO A 441 -8.66 2.78 -8.90
N GLN A 442 -9.34 2.97 -10.04
CA GLN A 442 -10.58 2.24 -10.35
C GLN A 442 -10.34 0.76 -10.69
N ASN A 443 -9.21 0.47 -11.34
CA ASN A 443 -8.82 -0.89 -11.76
C ASN A 443 -7.32 -1.09 -11.51
N PRO A 444 -6.88 -1.17 -10.24
CA PRO A 444 -5.47 -1.38 -9.93
C PRO A 444 -5.04 -2.75 -10.45
N VAL A 445 -3.85 -2.81 -11.03
CA VAL A 445 -3.19 -4.04 -11.49
C VAL A 445 -1.97 -4.37 -10.62
N SER A 446 -1.45 -3.38 -9.89
CA SER A 446 -0.27 -3.51 -9.05
C SER A 446 -0.31 -2.57 -7.85
N ILE A 447 0.51 -2.83 -6.84
CA ILE A 447 0.71 -1.90 -5.72
C ILE A 447 1.26 -0.55 -6.20
N LEU A 448 1.94 -0.50 -7.36
CA LEU A 448 2.42 0.74 -7.96
C LEU A 448 1.31 1.79 -8.17
N ASP A 449 0.08 1.34 -8.44
CA ASP A 449 -1.10 2.20 -8.61
C ASP A 449 -1.53 2.93 -7.32
N TYR A 450 -1.00 2.48 -6.17
CA TYR A 450 -1.29 2.99 -4.84
C TYR A 450 -0.11 3.76 -4.22
N THR A 451 0.96 4.05 -4.97
CA THR A 451 2.19 4.67 -4.45
C THR A 451 2.00 6.06 -3.84
N THR A 452 0.89 6.73 -4.16
CA THR A 452 0.48 8.02 -3.58
C THR A 452 -0.72 7.93 -2.64
N THR A 453 -1.25 6.72 -2.42
CA THR A 453 -2.47 6.48 -1.64
C THR A 453 -2.16 6.36 -0.16
N ILE A 454 -3.06 6.91 0.68
CA ILE A 454 -3.02 6.73 2.13
C ILE A 454 -4.20 5.84 2.54
N PHE A 455 -3.89 4.70 3.15
CA PHE A 455 -4.85 3.88 3.89
C PHE A 455 -4.92 4.43 5.31
N LYS A 456 -5.98 5.17 5.61
CA LYS A 456 -6.18 5.82 6.90
C LYS A 456 -7.05 4.97 7.80
N ALA A 457 -6.57 4.68 9.01
CA ALA A 457 -7.29 3.85 9.97
C ALA A 457 -8.62 4.50 10.37
N ARG A 458 -9.72 3.77 10.18
CA ARG A 458 -11.03 4.14 10.69
C ARG A 458 -11.23 3.55 12.07
N TRP A 459 -11.54 4.41 13.01
CA TRP A 459 -11.74 4.06 14.40
C TRP A 459 -13.20 4.15 14.79
N ASP A 460 -13.61 3.23 15.64
CA ASP A 460 -14.78 3.40 16.49
C ASP A 460 -14.31 3.69 17.92
N LEU A 461 -15.01 4.56 18.63
CA LEU A 461 -14.63 4.95 19.99
C LEU A 461 -14.96 3.81 20.95
N VAL A 462 -13.95 3.33 21.66
CA VAL A 462 -14.11 2.45 22.82
C VAL A 462 -13.87 3.31 24.04
N SER A 463 -14.90 3.92 24.61
CA SER A 463 -14.67 4.74 25.81
C SER A 463 -14.36 3.87 27.03
N PRO A 464 -13.22 4.07 27.74
CA PRO A 464 -13.32 4.15 29.21
C PRO A 464 -12.37 5.17 29.88
N ASN A 465 -12.90 5.95 30.84
CA ASN A 465 -12.44 6.12 32.25
C ASN A 465 -12.98 7.43 32.88
N THR A 466 -13.52 7.38 34.12
CA THR A 466 -13.07 8.18 35.29
C THR A 466 -13.92 7.95 36.55
N SER A 467 -13.27 7.41 37.59
CA SER A 467 -13.43 7.55 39.06
C SER A 467 -14.80 7.55 39.78
N VAL A 468 -15.95 7.46 39.11
CA VAL A 468 -17.27 7.39 39.74
C VAL A 468 -18.13 6.35 39.02
N ASP A 469 -18.76 5.43 39.76
CA ASP A 469 -19.69 4.45 39.19
C ASP A 469 -20.85 5.16 38.45
N ASN A 470 -21.26 4.62 37.31
CA ASN A 470 -22.26 5.18 36.38
C ASN A 470 -21.76 6.38 35.54
N THR A 471 -20.60 6.23 34.91
CA THR A 471 -19.96 7.25 34.06
C THR A 471 -20.84 7.72 32.90
N LYS A 472 -21.32 8.97 32.95
CA LYS A 472 -22.12 9.58 31.87
C LYS A 472 -21.31 9.70 30.57
N PHE A 473 -21.73 9.03 29.50
CA PHE A 473 -21.18 9.23 28.16
C PHE A 473 -21.63 10.60 27.62
N PRO A 474 -20.78 11.31 26.85
CA PRO A 474 -21.15 12.59 26.25
C PRO A 474 -22.38 12.44 25.34
N ALA A 475 -23.18 13.51 25.22
CA ALA A 475 -24.42 13.51 24.44
C ALA A 475 -24.16 13.04 23.00
N GLN A 476 -24.72 11.89 22.66
CA GLN A 476 -24.66 11.33 21.31
C GLN A 476 -26.00 11.53 20.60
N ASN A 477 -25.98 11.68 19.28
CA ASN A 477 -27.20 11.81 18.47
C ASN A 477 -27.75 10.44 18.00
N GLN A 478 -27.18 9.34 18.50
CA GLN A 478 -27.45 7.96 18.07
C GLN A 478 -27.53 7.00 19.26
N LEU A 479 -28.07 5.78 19.05
CA LEU A 479 -28.18 4.74 20.08
C LEU A 479 -26.80 4.40 20.66
N SER A 480 -26.62 4.60 21.96
CA SER A 480 -25.34 4.38 22.64
C SER A 480 -25.58 4.02 24.11
N PHE A 481 -24.54 3.54 24.81
CA PHE A 481 -24.59 3.61 26.27
C PHE A 481 -24.63 5.07 26.73
N ALA A 482 -25.38 5.33 27.80
CA ALA A 482 -25.41 6.59 28.53
C ALA A 482 -24.57 6.52 29.82
N TYR A 483 -24.47 5.35 30.46
CA TYR A 483 -23.47 5.07 31.50
C TYR A 483 -23.41 3.57 31.84
N ILE A 484 -22.33 3.11 32.45
CA ILE A 484 -22.16 1.74 32.96
C ILE A 484 -21.39 1.73 34.30
N PRO A 485 -21.46 0.66 35.11
CA PRO A 485 -20.62 0.47 36.29
C PRO A 485 -19.13 0.50 35.93
N THR A 486 -18.29 1.11 36.77
CA THR A 486 -16.86 1.29 36.47
C THR A 486 -15.98 0.24 37.11
N SER A 487 -16.34 -0.21 38.33
CA SER A 487 -15.60 -1.25 39.02
C SER A 487 -16.50 -2.08 39.92
N PHE A 488 -16.16 -3.35 40.09
CA PHE A 488 -16.70 -4.20 41.16
C PHE A 488 -15.53 -4.60 42.05
N SER A 489 -15.54 -4.15 43.31
CA SER A 489 -14.43 -4.40 44.25
C SER A 489 -14.90 -4.86 45.63
N VAL A 490 -14.26 -5.92 46.14
CA VAL A 490 -14.44 -6.37 47.52
C VAL A 490 -13.37 -5.70 48.38
N LYS A 491 -13.75 -5.12 49.53
CA LYS A 491 -12.83 -4.35 50.39
C LYS A 491 -11.96 -5.29 51.20
N GLY A 492 -10.65 -5.17 50.99
CA GLY A 492 -9.63 -5.84 51.79
C GLY A 492 -9.61 -7.37 51.66
N THR A 493 -8.64 -7.96 52.35
CA THR A 493 -8.40 -9.39 52.49
C THR A 493 -9.64 -10.15 52.96
N GLN A 494 -10.11 -11.11 52.16
CA GLN A 494 -11.22 -12.00 52.52
C GLN A 494 -10.72 -13.36 53.00
N VAL A 495 -11.21 -13.81 54.15
CA VAL A 495 -10.98 -15.18 54.63
C VAL A 495 -12.07 -16.10 54.06
N LEU A 496 -11.68 -17.03 53.20
CA LEU A 496 -12.60 -17.97 52.57
C LEU A 496 -12.89 -19.16 53.52
N PRO A 497 -14.14 -19.67 53.57
CA PRO A 497 -14.45 -20.90 54.31
C PRO A 497 -13.84 -22.12 53.62
N ASP A 498 -13.62 -23.19 54.39
CA ASP A 498 -12.99 -24.43 53.89
C ASP A 498 -13.87 -25.21 52.87
N SER A 499 -15.16 -24.89 52.78
CA SER A 499 -16.09 -25.45 51.78
C SER A 499 -17.37 -24.60 51.66
N GLY A 500 -18.16 -24.87 50.61
CA GLY A 500 -19.52 -24.34 50.43
C GLY A 500 -19.62 -22.99 49.72
N ALA A 501 -20.84 -22.60 49.39
CA ALA A 501 -21.12 -21.38 48.65
C ALA A 501 -21.01 -20.13 49.53
N LYS A 502 -20.57 -19.01 48.93
CA LYS A 502 -20.41 -17.74 49.65
C LYS A 502 -20.55 -16.52 48.73
N ASP A 503 -21.29 -15.52 49.20
CA ASP A 503 -21.43 -14.20 48.59
C ASP A 503 -20.46 -13.20 49.24
N TYR A 504 -19.77 -12.41 48.41
CA TYR A 504 -18.95 -11.27 48.82
C TYR A 504 -19.51 -9.99 48.21
N LEU A 505 -20.02 -9.10 49.06
CA LEU A 505 -20.63 -7.85 48.63
C LEU A 505 -19.58 -6.92 48.01
N PHE A 506 -19.86 -6.43 46.80
CA PHE A 506 -19.05 -5.39 46.19
C PHE A 506 -19.34 -4.03 46.84
N ASN A 507 -18.27 -3.28 47.08
CA ASN A 507 -18.35 -1.95 47.66
C ASN A 507 -18.71 -0.96 46.58
N LYS A 508 -19.54 0.02 46.95
CA LYS A 508 -19.97 1.09 46.07
C LYS A 508 -20.20 2.38 46.84
N GLN A 509 -20.00 3.53 46.19
CA GLN A 509 -20.41 4.83 46.73
C GLN A 509 -21.84 5.20 46.30
N GLN A 510 -22.28 4.73 45.12
CA GLN A 510 -23.63 4.89 44.57
C GLN A 510 -24.17 3.55 44.02
N GLY A 511 -25.40 3.50 43.50
CA GLY A 511 -25.97 2.28 42.88
C GLY A 511 -25.18 1.79 41.65
N PHE A 512 -25.37 0.52 41.25
CA PHE A 512 -24.80 -0.02 40.01
C PHE A 512 -25.85 0.11 38.90
N ASN A 513 -25.72 1.10 38.04
CA ASN A 513 -26.71 1.38 37.00
C ASN A 513 -26.10 1.21 35.61
N VAL A 514 -26.91 0.68 34.69
CA VAL A 514 -26.62 0.62 33.25
C VAL A 514 -27.61 1.54 32.54
N GLY A 515 -27.09 2.52 31.84
CA GLY A 515 -27.83 3.53 31.10
C GLY A 515 -27.68 3.34 29.59
N VAL A 516 -28.77 3.41 28.82
CA VAL A 516 -28.77 3.40 27.35
C VAL A 516 -29.47 4.65 26.83
N TYR A 517 -28.77 5.46 26.05
CA TYR A 517 -29.39 6.57 25.34
C TYR A 517 -30.01 6.07 24.03
N TYR A 518 -31.28 6.38 23.85
CA TYR A 518 -32.04 6.08 22.64
C TYR A 518 -32.54 7.38 22.02
N ASN A 519 -32.24 7.60 20.74
CA ASN A 519 -32.54 8.85 20.05
C ASN A 519 -33.98 8.96 19.55
N GLY A 520 -34.78 7.89 19.62
CA GLY A 520 -36.18 7.86 19.19
C GLY A 520 -36.40 7.72 17.68
N SER A 521 -35.34 7.72 16.86
CA SER A 521 -35.44 7.69 15.40
C SER A 521 -35.03 6.37 14.75
N THR A 522 -34.44 5.43 15.51
CA THR A 522 -34.04 4.12 14.97
C THR A 522 -35.21 3.13 14.99
N THR A 523 -35.46 2.45 13.87
CA THR A 523 -36.44 1.36 13.72
C THR A 523 -35.94 0.02 14.26
N THR A 524 -34.83 0.00 14.99
CA THR A 524 -34.15 -1.25 15.37
C THR A 524 -34.35 -1.59 16.85
N LYS A 525 -34.64 -2.87 17.10
CA LYS A 525 -34.64 -3.44 18.46
C LYS A 525 -33.21 -3.51 18.97
N TRP A 526 -33.02 -3.38 20.27
CA TRP A 526 -31.69 -3.44 20.88
C TRP A 526 -31.71 -4.13 22.23
N LYS A 527 -30.55 -4.62 22.65
CA LYS A 527 -30.36 -5.24 23.96
C LYS A 527 -28.96 -5.00 24.49
N VAL A 528 -28.83 -4.99 25.81
CA VAL A 528 -27.56 -4.97 26.52
C VAL A 528 -27.25 -6.37 27.00
N GLN A 529 -26.06 -6.85 26.67
CA GLN A 529 -25.50 -8.09 27.18
C GLN A 529 -24.33 -7.79 28.14
N ALA A 530 -24.15 -8.67 29.12
CA ALA A 530 -23.02 -8.64 30.04
C ALA A 530 -22.35 -10.02 30.11
N ASN A 531 -21.01 -10.06 30.19
CA ASN A 531 -20.27 -11.27 30.56
C ASN A 531 -18.97 -10.93 31.29
N LEU A 532 -18.46 -11.89 32.05
CA LEU A 532 -17.21 -11.83 32.81
C LEU A 532 -16.05 -12.36 31.96
N ASP A 533 -14.89 -11.75 32.06
CA ASP A 533 -13.66 -12.16 31.41
C ASP A 533 -12.49 -12.05 32.40
N TRP A 534 -11.98 -13.18 32.89
CA TRP A 534 -10.89 -13.22 33.88
C TRP A 534 -9.54 -12.83 33.25
N LYS A 535 -8.72 -12.10 34.01
CA LYS A 535 -7.41 -11.62 33.56
C LYS A 535 -6.26 -12.47 34.10
N ASN A 536 -5.06 -12.28 33.53
CA ASN A 536 -3.80 -12.86 34.01
C ASN A 536 -3.80 -14.40 34.13
N ASN A 537 -4.60 -15.10 33.32
CA ASN A 537 -4.82 -16.56 33.40
C ASN A 537 -5.24 -17.06 34.80
N LYS A 538 -5.76 -16.16 35.66
CA LYS A 538 -6.22 -16.48 37.01
C LYS A 538 -7.73 -16.36 37.08
N ARG A 539 -8.38 -17.52 37.03
CA ARG A 539 -9.83 -17.68 37.11
C ARG A 539 -10.25 -18.17 38.49
N ILE A 540 -11.42 -17.72 38.95
CA ILE A 540 -12.12 -18.37 40.06
C ILE A 540 -13.15 -19.35 39.48
N PRO A 541 -12.95 -20.67 39.60
CA PRO A 541 -13.88 -21.64 39.05
C PRO A 541 -15.28 -21.50 39.66
N ASP A 542 -16.30 -21.69 38.82
CA ASP A 542 -17.70 -21.78 39.25
C ASP A 542 -18.14 -20.56 40.09
N SER A 543 -17.83 -19.37 39.56
CA SER A 543 -18.14 -18.09 40.18
C SER A 543 -18.80 -17.14 39.18
N PHE A 544 -19.55 -16.17 39.69
CA PHE A 544 -20.25 -15.18 38.88
C PHE A 544 -20.56 -13.92 39.67
N ILE A 545 -20.89 -12.84 38.96
CA ILE A 545 -21.44 -11.64 39.61
C ILE A 545 -22.95 -11.83 39.77
N LYS A 546 -23.40 -11.91 41.02
CA LYS A 546 -24.81 -11.98 41.39
C LYS A 546 -25.35 -10.57 41.60
N THR A 547 -26.49 -10.24 41.01
CA THR A 547 -27.16 -8.94 41.16
C THR A 547 -28.52 -9.09 41.85
N GLU A 548 -29.03 -8.01 42.46
CA GLU A 548 -30.37 -7.91 43.07
C GLU A 548 -31.31 -6.98 42.29
N SER A 549 -31.07 -6.84 40.99
CA SER A 549 -31.87 -6.03 40.07
C SER A 549 -33.36 -6.34 40.22
N GLN A 550 -34.19 -5.30 40.27
CA GLN A 550 -35.66 -5.42 40.37
C GLN A 550 -36.35 -5.36 39.00
N SER A 551 -35.63 -5.54 37.89
CA SER A 551 -36.15 -5.45 36.50
C SER A 551 -36.80 -4.12 36.08
N LYS A 552 -36.90 -3.15 36.99
CA LYS A 552 -37.56 -1.87 36.75
C LYS A 552 -36.66 -0.95 35.92
N ILE A 553 -37.17 -0.50 34.79
CA ILE A 553 -36.53 0.52 33.96
C ILE A 553 -37.03 1.90 34.37
N MET A 554 -36.07 2.78 34.65
CA MET A 554 -36.30 4.20 34.89
C MET A 554 -35.85 4.98 33.66
N MET A 555 -36.29 6.22 33.53
CA MET A 555 -35.74 7.16 32.56
C MET A 555 -34.98 8.26 33.31
N ASN A 556 -33.74 8.48 32.93
CA ASN A 556 -32.91 9.55 33.46
C ASN A 556 -33.17 10.83 32.65
N VAL A 557 -33.76 11.83 33.32
CA VAL A 557 -34.12 13.13 32.73
C VAL A 557 -33.16 14.25 33.13
N ASN A 558 -32.04 13.92 33.78
CA ASN A 558 -31.02 14.89 34.14
C ASN A 558 -30.44 15.57 32.89
N ASN A 559 -30.60 16.89 32.82
CA ASN A 559 -30.16 17.74 31.71
C ASN A 559 -28.63 17.94 31.66
N GLY A 560 -27.88 17.41 32.64
CA GLY A 560 -26.44 17.57 32.76
C GLY A 560 -25.97 18.94 33.24
N SER A 561 -26.88 19.88 33.51
CA SER A 561 -26.55 21.23 34.02
C SER A 561 -26.58 21.27 35.55
N ASP A 562 -27.40 20.43 36.19
CA ASP A 562 -27.48 20.28 37.65
C ASP A 562 -26.89 18.94 38.12
N PRO A 563 -26.34 18.87 39.35
CA PRO A 563 -25.88 17.60 39.94
C PRO A 563 -26.98 16.54 39.94
N TYR A 564 -26.63 15.33 39.52
CA TYR A 564 -27.58 14.21 39.46
C TYR A 564 -28.19 13.89 40.83
N ASN A 565 -29.52 13.81 40.87
CA ASN A 565 -30.29 13.42 42.04
C ASN A 565 -31.25 12.27 41.70
N PRO A 566 -30.98 11.02 42.13
CA PRO A 566 -31.78 9.85 41.75
C PRO A 566 -33.23 9.91 42.24
N SER A 567 -33.54 10.72 43.26
CA SER A 567 -34.92 10.90 43.74
C SER A 567 -35.74 11.88 42.90
N LYS A 568 -35.10 12.68 42.03
CA LYS A 568 -35.74 13.67 41.16
C LYS A 568 -35.57 13.35 39.67
N ASP A 569 -34.38 12.87 39.30
CA ASP A 569 -33.97 12.73 37.90
C ASP A 569 -34.32 11.36 37.30
N LEU A 570 -34.74 10.40 38.14
CA LEU A 570 -35.25 9.12 37.66
C LEU A 570 -36.77 9.11 37.68
N VAL A 571 -37.38 9.16 36.50
CA VAL A 571 -38.83 9.02 36.31
C VAL A 571 -39.17 7.62 35.79
N SER A 572 -40.44 7.24 35.82
CA SER A 572 -40.86 5.93 35.29
C SER A 572 -40.50 5.79 33.82
N GLY A 573 -39.80 4.71 33.46
CA GLY A 573 -39.52 4.38 32.06
C GLY A 573 -40.75 3.83 31.32
N PRO A 574 -40.72 3.78 29.98
CA PRO A 574 -41.79 3.20 29.18
C PRO A 574 -41.83 1.67 29.31
N ALA A 575 -43.00 1.08 29.12
CA ALA A 575 -43.18 -0.39 29.16
C ALA A 575 -42.49 -1.13 27.99
N THR A 576 -42.01 -0.40 26.99
CA THR A 576 -41.34 -0.96 25.80
C THR A 576 -39.91 -1.43 26.07
N VAL A 577 -39.29 -0.94 27.15
CA VAL A 577 -37.96 -1.35 27.58
C VAL A 577 -38.08 -2.23 28.81
N SER A 578 -37.44 -3.39 28.78
CA SER A 578 -37.48 -4.39 29.84
C SER A 578 -36.10 -4.58 30.47
N GLY A 579 -36.07 -4.74 31.79
CA GLY A 579 -34.87 -5.11 32.54
C GLY A 579 -34.98 -6.55 33.06
N ARG A 580 -33.85 -7.22 33.25
CA ARG A 580 -33.80 -8.56 33.83
C ARG A 580 -33.64 -8.50 35.35
N LYS A 581 -34.39 -9.32 36.07
CA LYS A 581 -34.33 -9.46 37.53
C LYS A 581 -33.22 -10.44 37.92
N ASN A 582 -32.50 -10.15 39.02
CA ASN A 582 -31.52 -11.06 39.64
C ASN A 582 -30.53 -11.69 38.64
N VAL A 583 -29.88 -10.87 37.82
CA VAL A 583 -28.92 -11.32 36.80
C VAL A 583 -27.71 -11.98 37.45
N SER A 584 -27.31 -13.13 36.92
CA SER A 584 -26.01 -13.77 37.18
C SER A 584 -25.11 -13.57 35.97
N ILE A 585 -24.09 -12.72 36.10
CA ILE A 585 -23.13 -12.43 35.03
C ILE A 585 -21.99 -13.44 35.13
N THR A 586 -21.97 -14.39 34.20
CA THR A 586 -20.96 -15.45 34.08
C THR A 586 -20.02 -15.14 32.92
N GLU A 587 -19.13 -16.07 32.56
CA GLU A 587 -18.29 -15.97 31.35
C GLU A 587 -19.11 -16.01 30.04
N VAL A 588 -20.38 -16.46 30.10
CA VAL A 588 -21.29 -16.52 28.96
C VAL A 588 -22.16 -15.24 28.89
N PRO A 589 -22.30 -14.58 27.73
CA PRO A 589 -23.16 -13.41 27.56
C PRO A 589 -24.60 -13.61 28.03
N ILE A 590 -25.07 -12.70 28.89
CA ILE A 590 -26.45 -12.66 29.39
C ILE A 590 -27.12 -11.32 29.09
N ASP A 591 -28.33 -11.36 28.53
CA ASP A 591 -29.15 -10.16 28.30
C ASP A 591 -29.62 -9.58 29.66
N ILE A 592 -29.44 -8.28 29.86
CA ILE A 592 -29.79 -7.57 31.11
C ILE A 592 -30.85 -6.48 30.93
N MET A 593 -30.89 -5.85 29.75
CA MET A 593 -31.82 -4.79 29.37
C MET A 593 -32.14 -4.96 27.88
N SER A 594 -33.37 -4.75 27.46
CA SER A 594 -33.72 -4.79 26.05
C SER A 594 -34.91 -3.90 25.71
N ASN A 595 -34.93 -3.42 24.48
CA ASN A 595 -36.08 -2.82 23.85
C ASN A 595 -36.50 -3.67 22.66
N ASN A 596 -37.67 -4.29 22.78
CA ASN A 596 -38.23 -5.17 21.76
C ASN A 596 -39.34 -4.49 20.93
N SER A 597 -39.58 -3.19 21.14
CA SER A 597 -40.65 -2.43 20.47
C SER A 597 -40.09 -1.35 19.55
N LEU A 598 -40.74 -1.18 18.40
CA LEU A 598 -40.45 -0.09 17.46
C LEU A 598 -41.01 1.24 18.00
N GLY A 599 -40.27 2.34 17.83
CA GLY A 599 -40.77 3.70 18.12
C GLY A 599 -40.84 4.05 19.61
N SER A 600 -39.87 3.61 20.42
CA SER A 600 -39.84 3.96 21.85
C SER A 600 -39.52 5.45 22.10
N GLN A 601 -39.82 5.94 23.30
CA GLN A 601 -39.59 7.35 23.66
C GLN A 601 -38.09 7.70 23.67
N LYS A 602 -37.68 8.77 22.99
CA LYS A 602 -36.32 9.30 23.09
C LYS A 602 -35.94 9.58 24.55
N GLY A 603 -34.77 9.13 25.00
CA GLY A 603 -34.30 9.37 26.36
C GLY A 603 -33.18 8.44 26.79
N VAL A 604 -32.79 8.55 28.06
CA VAL A 604 -31.82 7.65 28.69
C VAL A 604 -32.56 6.64 29.55
N TYR A 605 -32.54 5.36 29.16
CA TYR A 605 -33.11 4.26 29.94
C TYR A 605 -32.09 3.76 30.96
N ASP A 606 -32.50 3.66 32.21
CA ASP A 606 -31.68 3.28 33.36
C ASP A 606 -32.18 1.97 33.96
N LEU A 607 -31.28 1.00 34.13
CA LEU A 607 -31.49 -0.19 34.94
C LEU A 607 -30.51 -0.20 36.12
N ASN A 608 -31.07 -0.21 37.32
CA ASN A 608 -30.33 -0.43 38.56
C ASN A 608 -30.18 -1.93 38.86
N LEU A 609 -28.94 -2.40 38.91
CA LEU A 609 -28.57 -3.79 39.22
C LEU A 609 -28.71 -4.15 40.70
N GLY A 610 -29.00 -3.18 41.57
CA GLY A 610 -29.18 -3.39 43.01
C GLY A 610 -27.86 -3.57 43.76
N ASN A 611 -27.84 -4.47 44.73
CA ASN A 611 -26.58 -4.92 45.32
C ASN A 611 -25.96 -5.99 44.42
N CYS A 612 -24.64 -5.92 44.26
CA CYS A 612 -23.89 -6.87 43.46
C CYS A 612 -22.89 -7.60 44.35
N TYR A 613 -22.72 -8.89 44.10
CA TYR A 613 -21.84 -9.77 44.87
C TYR A 613 -20.96 -10.58 43.93
N LEU A 614 -19.73 -10.87 44.35
CA LEU A 614 -19.01 -12.03 43.82
C LEU A 614 -19.60 -13.26 44.51
N HIS A 615 -20.30 -14.09 43.75
CA HIS A 615 -20.79 -15.38 44.21
C HIS A 615 -19.77 -16.46 43.91
N LEU A 616 -19.40 -17.23 44.93
CA LEU A 616 -18.62 -18.45 44.81
C LEU A 616 -19.55 -19.63 45.08
N ASN A 617 -19.72 -20.56 44.13
CA ASN A 617 -20.47 -21.79 44.39
C ASN A 617 -19.72 -22.71 45.37
N ASN A 618 -18.38 -22.66 45.35
CA ASN A 618 -17.54 -23.35 46.33
C ASN A 618 -16.29 -22.52 46.65
N ALA A 619 -16.25 -21.92 47.85
CA ALA A 619 -15.11 -21.10 48.27
C ALA A 619 -13.86 -21.94 48.64
N GLY A 620 -14.04 -23.22 48.99
CA GLY A 620 -12.95 -24.09 49.46
C GLY A 620 -11.94 -24.48 48.38
N ILE A 621 -12.32 -24.36 47.10
CA ILE A 621 -11.46 -24.67 45.94
C ILE A 621 -10.71 -23.44 45.39
N VAL A 622 -10.97 -22.26 45.94
CA VAL A 622 -10.33 -21.03 45.46
C VAL A 622 -8.93 -20.92 46.06
N ALA A 623 -7.93 -20.78 45.17
CA ALA A 623 -6.55 -20.66 45.59
C ALA A 623 -6.28 -19.31 46.29
N PRO A 624 -5.33 -19.24 47.22
CA PRO A 624 -4.85 -17.97 47.75
C PRO A 624 -4.28 -17.07 46.64
N GLY A 625 -4.71 -15.82 46.57
CA GLY A 625 -4.15 -14.85 45.63
C GLY A 625 -5.04 -13.63 45.38
N SER A 626 -4.58 -12.78 44.46
CA SER A 626 -5.37 -11.69 43.87
C SER A 626 -5.94 -12.14 42.51
N TYR A 627 -7.15 -11.67 42.22
CA TYR A 627 -7.95 -12.08 41.06
C TYR A 627 -8.52 -10.86 40.37
N GLU A 628 -8.37 -10.75 39.07
CA GLU A 628 -8.88 -9.60 38.30
C GLU A 628 -9.73 -10.11 37.14
N ALA A 629 -10.76 -9.35 36.78
CA ALA A 629 -11.64 -9.69 35.68
C ALA A 629 -12.12 -8.42 34.96
N THR A 630 -12.88 -8.60 33.89
CA THR A 630 -13.59 -7.55 33.18
C THR A 630 -15.04 -7.93 33.02
N VAL A 631 -15.98 -7.02 33.33
CA VAL A 631 -17.34 -7.16 32.80
C VAL A 631 -17.38 -6.48 31.44
N ASN A 632 -17.58 -7.27 30.40
CA ASN A 632 -17.84 -6.79 29.07
C ASN A 632 -19.32 -6.39 29.00
N TRP A 633 -19.60 -5.13 28.69
CA TRP A 633 -20.95 -4.65 28.38
C TRP A 633 -21.06 -4.46 26.88
N ASN A 634 -22.10 -5.04 26.28
CA ASN A 634 -22.30 -5.02 24.84
C ASN A 634 -23.71 -4.52 24.51
N LEU A 635 -23.80 -3.40 23.81
CA LEU A 635 -25.06 -2.89 23.27
C LEU A 635 -25.24 -3.48 21.87
N VAL A 636 -26.10 -4.50 21.78
CA VAL A 636 -26.38 -5.25 20.58
C VAL A 636 -27.63 -4.69 19.91
N VAL A 637 -27.51 -4.28 18.65
CA VAL A 637 -28.66 -4.02 17.78
C VAL A 637 -29.08 -5.34 17.17
N ALA A 638 -30.35 -5.70 17.28
CA ALA A 638 -30.86 -6.87 16.58
C ALA A 638 -30.80 -6.60 15.06
N PRO A 639 -30.34 -7.54 14.23
CA PRO A 639 -30.55 -7.44 12.79
C PRO A 639 -32.06 -7.27 12.53
N GLU A 640 -32.42 -6.34 11.65
CA GLU A 640 -33.82 -6.17 11.21
C GLU A 640 -34.36 -7.44 10.54
#